data_AF-A0A1C3KF99-F1
#
_entry.id   AF-A0A1C3KF99-F1
#
_cell.length_a   1.000
_cell.length_b   1.000
_cell.length_c   1.000
_cell.angle_alpha   90.00
_cell.angle_beta   90.00
_cell.angle_gamma   90.00
#
_symmetry.space_group_name_H-M   'P 1'
#
loop_
_entity.id
_entity.type
_entity.pdbx_description
1 polymer ?
#
loop_
_entity_poly.entity_id
_entity_poly.type
_entity_poly.pdbx_seq_one_letter_code
_entity_poly.pdbx_strand_id
1 'polypeptide(L)'
;MRFTGLVFLSMFFQGRTYSFISSSLNSKRIKFTYNTIGTYRIRKFAYVVPVSNFHDKKKKKKKKNYALFCKNINSSINANMSMGMSMNMNVSTNANSNVNRNVSGCVNSNVNSSIDETRTVEQQIEKYSQEISSLIERNESIKVLDNDEELKKEYRENEKLLEEKKNKLKSLYTVPSEPLKLVENRTKLENLIKRKFFYTNSFEIYGGASGLYDYGPSGCLLKSELENLWRYHFTFYDEMLEIRGSCITPYNVLKASGHVDRFTDLMIRDVVTKDCYRADKYLFEFLTNLMEEMKKGKEQRCDRVNEKREKANLDHYANKMDISSNDANKKDEECFHVQLAEIELILRKLDGMNQEEIKDIIKRYNVKSPLNNDLSDPFPFNLMFQTKIGPKGDEAGGAAGSDKDVGNEKGGAISSGKVVGDGYLNEEESHLSSIAFLRPETAQGIFVNFKKLLDYNGGKMPFGCAQIGLGFRNEISPRNGLLRVREFEMAEIEYFVNPNKKDHEKFDLFKHLMLPLYSRDNQLSSEAIIMKNISLEEAVKKGIIANEALGYFLARTYLFLLKCGINKDGIRFRQHLKTEMAHYANDCWDAEILTSYGYIEVVGHADRSAYDLKHHMKFTSANLYACEKYNEPVEVECVKIIPNKAKIGNKFRRDQNKIYICLNQKSNEDLLHIDDELNKHNKYILKVSTEQDERSVCFELTRDMISFQKFTKKVQEENFIPNVIEPSFGIGRLLFCILEHSFRIRIFTDDKEERYYLALPYRLAPIKCSILSISNNKSFLPFIKQVQMLLIEYNISSKIDNSSVSIGKKYARTDEIGIPFAVTIDFQTIRDKTITLRERNSMLQIRIDVSELVEIVNSLISQKKSWDDYVSKYGLFTQQILET
;
A
#
# COMPACT_ATOMS: atom_id res chain seq x y z
N MET A 1 47.89 33.42 -4.00
CA MET A 1 48.06 32.88 -2.63
C MET A 1 47.33 31.53 -2.62
N ARG A 2 48.03 30.40 -2.87
CA ARG A 2 48.56 29.45 -1.86
C ARG A 2 47.55 29.18 -0.73
N PHE A 3 47.21 27.98 -0.30
CA PHE A 3 47.38 26.56 -0.66
C PHE A 3 46.66 25.81 0.50
N THR A 4 46.31 24.52 0.33
CA THR A 4 45.97 23.51 1.39
C THR A 4 44.75 23.81 2.29
N GLY A 5 43.72 22.97 2.43
CA GLY A 5 43.66 21.51 2.40
C GLY A 5 43.69 20.96 3.84
N LEU A 6 42.61 20.31 4.30
CA LEU A 6 42.66 18.99 4.97
C LEU A 6 41.26 18.47 5.34
N VAL A 7 41.06 17.23 4.92
CA VAL A 7 40.04 16.25 5.31
C VAL A 7 40.32 15.76 6.74
N PHE A 8 39.29 15.54 7.56
CA PHE A 8 39.32 14.45 8.54
C PHE A 8 37.91 13.88 8.83
N LEU A 9 37.92 12.57 9.04
CA LEU A 9 36.83 11.62 9.03
C LEU A 9 36.40 11.25 10.47
N SER A 10 35.11 11.00 10.65
CA SER A 10 34.48 9.98 11.52
C SER A 10 34.30 10.15 13.06
N MET A 11 33.12 9.64 13.47
CA MET A 11 32.69 9.02 14.73
C MET A 11 31.88 9.81 15.80
N PHE A 12 30.58 9.48 15.82
CA PHE A 12 29.62 9.24 16.92
C PHE A 12 29.57 10.18 18.14
N PHE A 13 28.40 10.79 18.39
CA PHE A 13 27.52 10.42 19.52
C PHE A 13 26.12 11.03 19.34
N GLN A 14 25.08 10.19 19.41
CA GLN A 14 23.70 10.59 19.65
C GLN A 14 23.54 11.08 21.08
N GLY A 15 23.00 12.27 21.26
CA GLY A 15 22.48 12.78 22.53
C GLY A 15 21.08 13.36 22.31
N ARG A 16 20.05 12.56 22.61
CA ARG A 16 18.66 13.05 22.71
C ARG A 16 18.55 13.96 23.93
N THR A 17 18.15 15.21 23.73
CA THR A 17 17.63 16.07 24.79
C THR A 17 16.21 16.51 24.45
N TYR A 18 15.25 16.01 25.23
CA TYR A 18 13.95 16.65 25.41
C TYR A 18 14.16 18.00 26.11
N SER A 19 13.71 19.09 25.51
CA SER A 19 13.53 20.37 26.21
C SER A 19 12.15 20.95 25.93
N PHE A 20 11.43 21.16 27.03
CA PHE A 20 10.20 21.92 27.13
C PHE A 20 10.41 23.39 26.73
N ILE A 21 9.44 23.92 25.98
CA ILE A 21 8.81 25.25 26.01
C ILE A 21 9.68 26.49 26.32
N SER A 22 9.77 27.39 25.33
CA SER A 22 9.59 28.84 25.53
C SER A 22 9.28 29.52 24.20
N SER A 23 8.01 29.84 23.95
CA SER A 23 7.58 30.71 22.86
C SER A 23 7.58 32.17 23.33
N SER A 24 8.45 32.97 22.72
CA SER A 24 8.49 34.43 22.87
C SER A 24 7.36 35.07 22.05
N LEU A 25 6.26 35.42 22.73
CA LEU A 25 5.20 36.29 22.22
C LEU A 25 5.68 37.74 22.21
N ASN A 26 5.72 38.36 21.02
CA ASN A 26 5.88 39.80 20.85
C ASN A 26 4.51 40.46 20.72
N SER A 27 4.30 41.48 21.56
CA SER A 27 3.05 42.17 21.83
C SER A 27 2.59 43.11 20.71
N LYS A 28 1.27 43.31 20.57
CA LYS A 28 0.61 44.63 20.46
C LYS A 28 -0.85 44.55 20.92
N ARG A 29 -1.17 45.42 21.88
CA ARG A 29 -2.42 45.57 22.67
C ARG A 29 -3.59 46.14 21.86
N ILE A 30 -4.84 45.78 22.18
CA ILE A 30 -5.97 46.72 22.43
C ILE A 30 -6.89 46.15 23.55
N LYS A 31 -7.41 47.06 24.39
CA LYS A 31 -8.09 46.90 25.69
C LYS A 31 -9.56 46.45 25.59
N PHE A 32 -10.05 45.69 26.57
CA PHE A 32 -11.43 45.79 27.07
C PHE A 32 -11.47 45.67 28.62
N THR A 33 -12.34 46.47 29.22
CA THR A 33 -12.51 46.72 30.66
C THR A 33 -13.48 45.73 31.33
N TYR A 34 -13.24 45.49 32.62
CA TYR A 34 -13.95 44.59 33.54
C TYR A 34 -15.30 45.14 34.05
N ASN A 35 -16.25 44.23 34.33
CA ASN A 35 -17.17 44.16 35.50
C ASN A 35 -18.29 43.12 35.21
N THR A 36 -18.84 42.27 36.10
CA THR A 36 -18.50 41.65 37.39
C THR A 36 -19.53 40.52 37.65
N ILE A 37 -19.13 39.41 38.32
CA ILE A 37 -19.93 38.42 39.12
C ILE A 37 -20.98 37.58 38.35
N GLY A 38 -21.18 36.26 38.50
CA GLY A 38 -20.78 35.13 39.37
C GLY A 38 -21.69 33.97 38.90
N THR A 39 -21.41 32.66 38.95
CA THR A 39 -20.98 31.78 40.05
C THR A 39 -20.87 30.33 39.51
N TYR A 40 -19.85 29.57 39.98
CA TYR A 40 -19.82 28.13 40.34
C TYR A 40 -20.50 27.07 39.42
N ARG A 41 -19.96 25.88 39.07
CA ARG A 41 -18.87 25.03 39.60
C ARG A 41 -18.72 23.83 38.63
N ILE A 42 -17.53 23.46 38.18
CA ILE A 42 -17.26 22.12 37.61
C ILE A 42 -16.27 21.41 38.54
N ARG A 43 -16.71 20.24 39.06
CA ARG A 43 -15.89 19.30 39.83
C ARG A 43 -15.15 18.38 38.83
N LYS A 44 -13.82 18.33 38.90
CA LYS A 44 -13.05 17.16 38.46
C LYS A 44 -12.69 16.33 39.70
N PHE A 45 -13.31 15.16 39.83
CA PHE A 45 -12.88 14.14 40.77
C PHE A 45 -11.71 13.37 40.16
N ALA A 46 -10.58 13.37 40.87
CA ALA A 46 -9.46 12.48 40.63
C ALA A 46 -9.77 11.12 41.28
N TYR A 47 -9.54 10.04 40.53
CA TYR A 47 -9.58 8.68 41.08
C TYR A 47 -8.30 8.37 41.85
N VAL A 48 -8.51 7.73 42.99
CA VAL A 48 -7.60 7.44 44.09
C VAL A 48 -6.84 6.14 43.83
N VAL A 49 -5.53 6.13 44.11
CA VAL A 49 -4.74 4.90 44.33
C VAL A 49 -4.69 4.65 45.84
N PRO A 50 -5.17 3.50 46.36
CA PRO A 50 -5.10 3.21 47.79
C PRO A 50 -3.71 2.65 48.15
N VAL A 51 -2.98 3.36 49.00
CA VAL A 51 -1.84 2.81 49.75
C VAL A 51 -2.34 2.53 51.16
N SER A 52 -2.24 1.28 51.58
CA SER A 52 -2.57 0.82 52.93
C SER A 52 -1.55 1.34 53.95
N ASN A 53 -2.09 1.93 55.01
CA ASN A 53 -1.39 2.50 56.15
C ASN A 53 -0.70 1.43 57.02
N PHE A 54 0.51 1.71 57.47
CA PHE A 54 0.96 1.32 58.81
C PHE A 54 1.33 2.57 59.60
N HIS A 55 0.67 2.74 60.74
CA HIS A 55 0.99 3.68 61.80
C HIS A 55 2.42 3.48 62.32
N ASP A 56 3.18 4.53 62.61
CA ASP A 56 3.22 5.07 63.97
C ASP A 56 4.02 6.40 64.12
N LYS A 57 3.83 7.01 65.28
CA LYS A 57 3.95 8.42 65.65
C LYS A 57 5.37 9.02 65.82
N LYS A 58 5.46 10.29 65.41
CA LYS A 58 6.02 11.49 66.08
C LYS A 58 7.34 11.41 66.90
N LYS A 59 8.22 12.36 66.52
CA LYS A 59 8.93 13.38 67.34
C LYS A 59 10.37 13.10 67.84
N LYS A 60 11.25 14.02 67.39
CA LYS A 60 12.29 14.81 68.11
C LYS A 60 13.77 14.54 67.79
N LYS A 61 14.38 15.62 67.27
CA LYS A 61 15.61 16.33 67.72
C LYS A 61 17.00 15.87 67.22
N LYS A 62 17.65 16.91 66.64
CA LYS A 62 19.00 17.46 66.90
C LYS A 62 20.19 16.99 66.05
N LYS A 63 20.71 17.99 65.31
CA LYS A 63 22.10 18.15 64.85
C LYS A 63 23.13 18.08 66.00
N LYS A 64 24.29 17.49 65.73
CA LYS A 64 25.68 17.88 66.09
C LYS A 64 26.62 16.99 65.25
N ASN A 65 27.37 17.54 64.29
CA ASN A 65 28.79 17.96 64.36
C ASN A 65 29.74 16.92 64.96
N TYR A 66 30.71 16.43 64.18
CA TYR A 66 32.16 16.54 64.43
C TYR A 66 32.96 16.25 63.15
N ALA A 67 34.16 16.81 63.09
CA ALA A 67 35.04 16.99 61.95
C ALA A 67 36.41 16.29 62.16
N LEU A 68 37.23 16.35 61.09
CA LEU A 68 38.69 16.14 60.98
C LEU A 68 39.25 14.70 60.88
N PHE A 69 39.94 14.42 59.76
CA PHE A 69 41.41 14.49 59.68
C PHE A 69 41.91 14.50 58.22
N CYS A 70 43.03 15.20 57.97
CA CYS A 70 43.77 15.30 56.70
C CYS A 70 45.25 14.91 56.92
N LYS A 71 45.94 14.60 55.79
CA LYS A 71 47.41 14.47 55.51
C LYS A 71 47.75 13.06 55.00
N ASN A 72 48.64 12.79 54.04
CA ASN A 72 49.54 13.50 53.10
C ASN A 72 50.29 12.33 52.34
N ILE A 73 50.70 12.33 51.06
CA ILE A 73 51.96 12.88 50.47
C ILE A 73 52.13 12.32 49.02
N ASN A 74 52.81 13.10 48.17
CA ASN A 74 53.22 12.90 46.75
C ASN A 74 54.41 11.94 46.51
N SER A 75 54.61 11.49 45.25
CA SER A 75 55.85 11.60 44.41
C SER A 75 55.77 10.67 43.16
N SER A 76 55.65 11.16 41.91
CA SER A 76 56.69 11.53 40.90
C SER A 76 57.46 10.31 40.31
N ILE A 77 57.63 10.07 38.99
CA ILE A 77 58.50 10.76 37.99
C ILE A 77 58.29 10.14 36.58
N ASN A 78 58.53 10.95 35.52
CA ASN A 78 58.59 10.65 34.07
C ASN A 78 59.78 9.79 33.58
N ALA A 79 59.65 9.18 32.38
CA ALA A 79 60.53 9.34 31.19
C ALA A 79 61.00 8.05 30.45
N ASN A 80 60.70 8.03 29.14
CA ASN A 80 61.48 7.64 27.94
C ASN A 80 62.41 6.40 27.93
N MET A 81 62.29 5.55 26.88
CA MET A 81 63.22 5.50 25.73
C MET A 81 62.93 4.35 24.72
N SER A 82 63.32 4.62 23.48
CA SER A 82 63.28 3.83 22.24
C SER A 82 64.46 2.85 22.04
N MET A 83 64.27 1.87 21.13
CA MET A 83 65.23 1.11 20.25
C MET A 83 64.79 -0.36 20.25
N GLY A 84 64.61 -1.10 19.15
CA GLY A 84 65.21 -1.06 17.82
C GLY A 84 66.30 -2.13 17.71
N MET A 85 65.98 -3.34 17.21
CA MET A 85 66.97 -4.26 16.63
C MET A 85 66.35 -5.39 15.80
N SER A 86 66.98 -5.61 14.65
CA SER A 86 66.74 -6.56 13.56
C SER A 86 67.65 -7.80 13.63
N MET A 87 67.24 -8.95 13.05
CA MET A 87 68.07 -9.97 12.34
C MET A 87 67.15 -11.13 11.89
N ASN A 88 66.91 -11.40 10.60
CA ASN A 88 67.70 -12.10 9.55
C ASN A 88 67.73 -13.66 9.58
N MET A 89 66.98 -14.25 8.64
CA MET A 89 67.33 -15.25 7.59
C MET A 89 67.70 -16.73 7.84
N ASN A 90 67.36 -17.51 6.78
CA ASN A 90 67.75 -18.88 6.32
C ASN A 90 66.84 -20.05 6.78
N VAL A 91 66.13 -20.83 5.93
CA VAL A 91 66.33 -21.49 4.62
C VAL A 91 67.34 -22.65 4.63
N SER A 92 66.86 -23.89 4.42
CA SER A 92 67.39 -24.99 3.56
C SER A 92 66.72 -26.34 3.95
N THR A 93 65.89 -27.03 3.15
CA THR A 93 66.08 -27.89 1.94
C THR A 93 66.09 -29.41 2.21
N ASN A 94 65.23 -30.13 1.45
CA ASN A 94 65.46 -31.43 0.75
C ASN A 94 65.63 -32.75 1.55
N ALA A 95 65.24 -33.95 1.10
CA ALA A 95 64.56 -34.44 -0.11
C ALA A 95 64.15 -35.95 0.01
N ASN A 96 63.14 -36.32 -0.79
CA ASN A 96 62.95 -37.55 -1.60
C ASN A 96 62.90 -38.99 -1.03
N SER A 97 61.83 -39.71 -1.39
CA SER A 97 61.91 -40.97 -2.15
C SER A 97 60.60 -41.30 -2.92
N ASN A 98 60.76 -41.56 -4.22
CA ASN A 98 59.79 -41.97 -5.27
C ASN A 98 59.09 -43.33 -4.98
N VAL A 99 57.97 -43.76 -5.60
CA VAL A 99 57.81 -44.19 -7.02
C VAL A 99 56.32 -44.57 -7.35
N ASN A 100 55.81 -44.04 -8.50
CA ASN A 100 54.77 -44.52 -9.48
C ASN A 100 53.35 -44.94 -9.03
N ARG A 101 52.22 -44.74 -9.77
CA ARG A 101 51.91 -44.41 -11.18
C ARG A 101 50.41 -44.00 -11.29
N ASN A 102 50.08 -43.09 -12.21
CA ASN A 102 48.82 -42.79 -12.93
C ASN A 102 47.44 -43.23 -12.36
N VAL A 103 46.49 -42.29 -12.27
CA VAL A 103 45.25 -42.19 -13.08
C VAL A 103 44.45 -40.95 -12.64
N SER A 104 43.89 -40.25 -13.62
CA SER A 104 42.93 -39.14 -13.56
C SER A 104 41.81 -39.28 -12.54
N GLY A 105 41.45 -38.19 -11.84
CA GLY A 105 40.23 -38.14 -11.01
C GLY A 105 39.96 -36.76 -10.41
N CYS A 106 38.90 -36.12 -10.89
CA CYS A 106 38.20 -34.94 -10.42
C CYS A 106 38.32 -34.64 -8.90
N VAL A 107 38.65 -33.40 -8.52
CA VAL A 107 38.47 -32.90 -7.15
C VAL A 107 37.37 -31.82 -7.16
N ASN A 108 36.33 -32.14 -6.41
CA ASN A 108 35.02 -31.50 -6.32
C ASN A 108 35.05 -30.02 -5.90
N SER A 109 34.29 -29.22 -6.64
CA SER A 109 33.84 -27.86 -6.34
C SER A 109 32.42 -27.85 -5.73
N ASN A 110 32.14 -28.67 -4.72
CA ASN A 110 30.80 -28.84 -4.12
C ASN A 110 30.76 -28.53 -2.61
N VAL A 111 31.08 -27.29 -2.21
CA VAL A 111 30.84 -26.84 -0.83
C VAL A 111 29.98 -25.57 -0.75
N ASN A 112 29.78 -24.83 -1.84
CA ASN A 112 28.95 -23.61 -1.84
C ASN A 112 27.50 -23.82 -2.31
N SER A 113 27.11 -25.02 -2.74
CA SER A 113 25.75 -25.29 -3.26
C SER A 113 24.73 -25.70 -2.18
N SER A 114 25.15 -26.05 -0.96
CA SER A 114 24.26 -26.59 0.08
C SER A 114 23.70 -25.55 1.06
N ILE A 115 24.16 -24.29 1.02
CA ILE A 115 23.73 -23.21 1.93
C ILE A 115 22.41 -22.57 1.46
N ASP A 116 22.06 -22.74 0.18
CA ASP A 116 20.96 -22.01 -0.43
C ASP A 116 19.62 -22.80 -0.40
N GLU A 117 19.62 -24.09 -0.09
CA GLU A 117 18.44 -24.98 -0.20
C GLU A 117 17.35 -24.78 0.89
N THR A 118 17.59 -24.02 1.94
CA THR A 118 16.69 -23.93 3.12
C THR A 118 15.90 -22.63 3.25
N ARG A 119 16.13 -21.66 2.38
CA ARG A 119 15.30 -20.43 2.31
C ARG A 119 14.02 -20.71 1.54
N THR A 120 12.91 -20.06 1.91
CA THR A 120 11.71 -20.13 1.07
C THR A 120 12.03 -19.54 -0.30
N VAL A 121 11.35 -20.02 -1.33
CA VAL A 121 11.58 -19.57 -2.71
C VAL A 121 11.41 -18.04 -2.82
N GLU A 122 10.47 -17.48 -2.07
CA GLU A 122 10.23 -16.03 -1.99
C GLU A 122 11.41 -15.27 -1.40
N GLN A 123 12.01 -15.77 -0.31
CA GLN A 123 13.18 -15.16 0.31
C GLN A 123 14.41 -15.23 -0.60
N GLN A 124 14.55 -16.31 -1.37
CA GLN A 124 15.62 -16.44 -2.36
C GLN A 124 15.42 -15.44 -3.51
N ILE A 125 14.20 -15.31 -4.04
CA ILE A 125 13.88 -14.32 -5.09
C ILE A 125 14.25 -12.92 -4.62
N GLU A 126 13.84 -12.55 -3.39
CA GLU A 126 14.17 -11.25 -2.83
C GLU A 126 15.69 -11.03 -2.69
N LYS A 127 16.41 -12.02 -2.15
CA LYS A 127 17.87 -11.98 -1.96
C LYS A 127 18.59 -11.81 -3.28
N TYR A 128 18.31 -12.68 -4.26
CA TYR A 128 18.96 -12.63 -5.57
C TYR A 128 18.61 -11.33 -6.31
N SER A 129 17.39 -10.83 -6.19
CA SER A 129 17.02 -9.51 -6.74
C SER A 129 17.88 -8.39 -6.15
N GLN A 130 18.05 -8.34 -4.82
CA GLN A 130 18.87 -7.30 -4.17
C GLN A 130 20.35 -7.40 -4.54
N GLU A 131 20.87 -8.63 -4.60
CA GLU A 131 22.25 -8.87 -5.01
C GLU A 131 22.50 -8.47 -6.48
N ILE A 132 21.54 -8.75 -7.37
CA ILE A 132 21.56 -8.30 -8.76
C ILE A 132 21.57 -6.76 -8.82
N SER A 133 20.66 -6.09 -8.10
CA SER A 133 20.61 -4.63 -8.06
C SER A 133 21.93 -4.03 -7.55
N SER A 134 22.50 -4.60 -6.49
CA SER A 134 23.78 -4.13 -5.91
C SER A 134 24.95 -4.29 -6.88
N LEU A 135 25.00 -5.39 -7.63
CA LEU A 135 26.02 -5.62 -8.65
C LEU A 135 25.88 -4.63 -9.82
N ILE A 136 24.65 -4.34 -10.25
CA ILE A 136 24.37 -3.36 -11.30
C ILE A 136 24.83 -1.96 -10.85
N GLU A 137 24.46 -1.52 -9.66
CA GLU A 137 24.91 -0.22 -9.11
C GLU A 137 26.43 -0.12 -9.02
N ARG A 138 27.09 -1.20 -8.57
CA ARG A 138 28.56 -1.26 -8.51
C ARG A 138 29.18 -1.14 -9.90
N ASN A 139 28.63 -1.84 -10.88
CA ASN A 139 29.11 -1.81 -12.26
C ASN A 139 28.90 -0.45 -12.93
N GLU A 140 27.76 0.21 -12.71
CA GLU A 140 27.54 1.59 -13.18
C GLU A 140 28.54 2.56 -12.55
N SER A 141 28.85 2.40 -11.27
CA SER A 141 29.88 3.21 -10.59
C SER A 141 31.28 2.99 -11.18
N ILE A 142 31.60 1.78 -11.62
CA ILE A 142 32.89 1.45 -12.26
C ILE A 142 32.99 2.08 -13.65
N LYS A 143 31.93 2.06 -14.45
CA LYS A 143 31.92 2.62 -15.82
C LYS A 143 32.34 4.09 -15.86
N VAL A 144 32.05 4.86 -14.81
CA VAL A 144 32.43 6.27 -14.69
C VAL A 144 33.95 6.45 -14.47
N LEU A 145 34.68 5.42 -14.08
CA LEU A 145 36.09 5.44 -13.67
C LEU A 145 37.03 4.68 -14.61
N ASP A 146 36.74 4.67 -15.93
CA ASP A 146 37.28 3.83 -17.03
C ASP A 146 38.83 3.71 -17.22
N ASN A 147 39.66 4.34 -16.37
CA ASN A 147 41.12 4.39 -16.52
C ASN A 147 41.90 3.37 -15.66
N ASP A 148 41.24 2.48 -14.93
CA ASP A 148 41.89 1.51 -14.02
C ASP A 148 41.66 0.04 -14.47
N GLU A 149 42.74 -0.69 -14.70
CA GLU A 149 42.70 -2.11 -15.11
C GLU A 149 42.16 -3.05 -14.01
N GLU A 150 42.35 -2.71 -12.72
CA GLU A 150 41.77 -3.49 -11.62
C GLU A 150 40.25 -3.35 -11.59
N LEU A 151 39.74 -2.13 -11.84
CA LEU A 151 38.29 -1.88 -11.93
C LEU A 151 37.68 -2.57 -13.17
N LYS A 152 38.38 -2.63 -14.31
CA LYS A 152 37.95 -3.40 -15.49
C LYS A 152 37.94 -4.90 -15.22
N LYS A 153 38.81 -5.41 -14.36
CA LYS A 153 38.78 -6.80 -13.91
C LYS A 153 37.56 -7.05 -13.02
N GLU A 154 37.33 -6.20 -12.01
CA GLU A 154 36.15 -6.29 -11.14
C GLU A 154 34.85 -6.22 -11.94
N TYR A 155 34.75 -5.30 -12.91
CA TYR A 155 33.60 -5.19 -13.80
C TYR A 155 33.29 -6.52 -14.51
N ARG A 156 34.31 -7.17 -15.09
CA ARG A 156 34.15 -8.46 -15.79
C ARG A 156 33.73 -9.59 -14.84
N GLU A 157 34.28 -9.61 -13.62
CA GLU A 157 33.90 -10.58 -12.58
C GLU A 157 32.44 -10.37 -12.14
N ASN A 158 32.03 -9.12 -11.92
CA ASN A 158 30.67 -8.76 -11.57
C ASN A 158 29.68 -9.10 -12.69
N GLU A 159 30.01 -8.88 -13.97
CA GLU A 159 29.15 -9.27 -15.10
C GLU A 159 28.92 -10.79 -15.15
N LYS A 160 29.97 -11.58 -14.91
CA LYS A 160 29.84 -13.04 -14.84
C LYS A 160 28.93 -13.46 -13.69
N LEU A 161 29.15 -12.89 -12.50
CA LEU A 161 28.34 -13.17 -11.31
C LEU A 161 26.88 -12.71 -11.50
N LEU A 162 26.67 -11.59 -12.18
CA LEU A 162 25.36 -11.05 -12.51
C LEU A 162 24.58 -12.04 -13.39
N GLU A 163 25.21 -12.60 -14.41
CA GLU A 163 24.60 -13.60 -15.30
C GLU A 163 24.27 -14.90 -14.56
N GLU A 164 25.17 -15.39 -13.69
CA GLU A 164 24.92 -16.55 -12.84
C GLU A 164 23.68 -16.34 -11.94
N LYS A 165 23.58 -15.17 -11.29
CA LYS A 165 22.46 -14.82 -10.40
C LYS A 165 21.15 -14.62 -11.16
N LYS A 166 21.18 -14.03 -12.35
CA LYS A 166 19.99 -13.91 -13.23
C LYS A 166 19.42 -15.28 -13.61
N ASN A 167 20.30 -16.21 -13.99
CA ASN A 167 19.90 -17.57 -14.31
C ASN A 167 19.33 -18.32 -13.10
N LYS A 168 19.94 -18.14 -11.92
CA LYS A 168 19.40 -18.68 -10.67
C LYS A 168 18.04 -18.07 -10.34
N LEU A 169 17.89 -16.75 -10.41
CA LEU A 169 16.62 -16.05 -10.20
C LEU A 169 15.54 -16.61 -11.12
N LYS A 170 15.82 -16.76 -12.42
CA LYS A 170 14.89 -17.34 -13.40
C LYS A 170 14.45 -18.76 -13.01
N SER A 171 15.37 -19.59 -12.53
CA SER A 171 15.03 -20.95 -12.08
C SER A 171 14.09 -20.96 -10.87
N LEU A 172 14.24 -20.02 -9.93
CA LEU A 172 13.42 -19.96 -8.71
C LEU A 172 11.95 -19.70 -9.00
N TYR A 173 11.64 -18.89 -10.00
CA TYR A 173 10.25 -18.64 -10.39
C TYR A 173 9.53 -19.90 -10.92
N THR A 174 10.28 -20.87 -11.47
CA THR A 174 9.71 -22.14 -11.96
C THR A 174 9.41 -23.14 -10.84
N VAL A 175 10.00 -22.96 -9.66
CA VAL A 175 9.76 -23.84 -8.51
C VAL A 175 8.39 -23.49 -7.90
N PRO A 176 7.44 -24.44 -7.80
CA PRO A 176 6.17 -24.18 -7.14
C PRO A 176 6.38 -23.98 -5.64
N SER A 177 5.61 -23.07 -5.07
CA SER A 177 5.62 -22.76 -3.64
C SER A 177 4.80 -23.78 -2.86
N GLU A 178 4.91 -23.77 -1.54
CA GLU A 178 4.08 -24.64 -0.70
C GLU A 178 2.58 -24.40 -0.96
N PRO A 179 1.78 -25.46 -1.16
CA PRO A 179 0.35 -25.31 -1.43
C PRO A 179 -0.37 -24.75 -0.20
N LEU A 180 -1.14 -23.68 -0.41
CA LEU A 180 -1.92 -23.04 0.64
C LEU A 180 -3.32 -23.64 0.75
N LYS A 181 -3.66 -24.17 1.93
CA LYS A 181 -4.99 -24.70 2.24
C LYS A 181 -5.94 -23.62 2.76
N LEU A 182 -6.12 -22.54 2.00
CA LEU A 182 -6.79 -21.30 2.45
C LEU A 182 -8.25 -21.56 2.89
N VAL A 183 -9.05 -22.18 2.01
CA VAL A 183 -10.48 -22.43 2.24
C VAL A 183 -10.72 -23.34 3.44
N GLU A 184 -9.92 -24.42 3.57
CA GLU A 184 -10.00 -25.38 4.69
C GLU A 184 -9.62 -24.72 6.03
N ASN A 185 -8.66 -23.79 6.01
CA ASN A 185 -8.12 -23.18 7.22
C ASN A 185 -8.90 -21.96 7.71
N ARG A 186 -9.74 -21.34 6.87
CA ARG A 186 -10.46 -20.08 7.16
C ARG A 186 -11.12 -20.06 8.54
N THR A 187 -12.00 -21.02 8.83
CA THR A 187 -12.73 -21.05 10.12
C THR A 187 -11.79 -21.22 11.31
N LYS A 188 -10.72 -22.01 11.16
CA LYS A 188 -9.71 -22.22 12.22
C LYS A 188 -8.92 -20.94 12.48
N LEU A 189 -8.54 -20.23 11.42
CA LEU A 189 -7.84 -18.96 11.50
C LEU A 189 -8.72 -17.84 12.10
N GLU A 190 -9.97 -17.69 11.67
CA GLU A 190 -10.89 -16.69 12.23
C GLU A 190 -11.07 -16.88 13.75
N ASN A 191 -11.20 -18.12 14.20
CA ASN A 191 -11.26 -18.46 15.62
C ASN A 191 -9.96 -18.11 16.36
N LEU A 192 -8.80 -18.34 15.75
CA LEU A 192 -7.50 -17.94 16.31
C LEU A 192 -7.40 -16.41 16.43
N ILE A 193 -7.73 -15.67 15.36
CA ILE A 193 -7.68 -14.20 15.29
C ILE A 193 -8.52 -13.58 16.40
N LYS A 194 -9.78 -14.04 16.57
CA LYS A 194 -10.68 -13.57 17.63
C LYS A 194 -10.14 -13.92 19.02
N ARG A 195 -9.79 -15.18 19.26
CA ARG A 195 -9.28 -15.65 20.56
C ARG A 195 -7.98 -14.96 20.99
N LYS A 196 -7.12 -14.61 20.04
CA LYS A 196 -5.85 -13.90 20.28
C LYS A 196 -5.94 -12.39 20.13
N PHE A 197 -7.14 -11.89 19.92
CA PHE A 197 -7.47 -10.47 19.82
C PHE A 197 -6.53 -9.74 18.84
N PHE A 198 -6.46 -10.24 17.61
CA PHE A 198 -5.82 -9.51 16.51
C PHE A 198 -6.72 -8.35 16.07
N TYR A 199 -7.98 -8.64 15.76
CA TYR A 199 -9.03 -7.65 15.59
C TYR A 199 -10.40 -8.26 15.96
N THR A 200 -11.35 -7.40 16.33
CA THR A 200 -12.75 -7.76 16.57
C THR A 200 -13.68 -6.68 16.03
N ASN A 201 -14.98 -6.95 15.94
CA ASN A 201 -15.96 -5.95 15.52
C ASN A 201 -15.97 -4.79 16.53
N SER A 202 -15.93 -3.55 16.06
CA SER A 202 -16.02 -2.39 16.95
C SER A 202 -17.36 -2.37 17.67
N PHE A 203 -17.33 -1.97 18.95
CA PHE A 203 -18.51 -1.89 19.81
C PHE A 203 -19.25 -3.23 20.00
N GLU A 204 -18.52 -4.36 20.02
CA GLU A 204 -19.07 -5.72 20.12
C GLU A 204 -20.10 -5.90 21.26
N ILE A 205 -19.85 -5.34 22.45
CA ILE A 205 -20.76 -5.42 23.61
C ILE A 205 -22.08 -4.64 23.42
N TYR A 206 -22.16 -3.76 22.42
CA TYR A 206 -23.35 -2.99 22.03
C TYR A 206 -24.09 -3.63 20.83
N GLY A 207 -23.70 -4.84 20.42
CA GLY A 207 -24.23 -5.52 19.24
C GLY A 207 -23.34 -5.42 18.01
N GLY A 208 -22.22 -4.67 18.09
CA GLY A 208 -21.26 -4.49 17.01
C GLY A 208 -21.73 -3.54 15.91
N ALA A 209 -20.78 -2.88 15.25
CA ALA A 209 -21.04 -2.07 14.06
C ALA A 209 -20.44 -2.73 12.81
N SER A 210 -21.27 -3.01 11.81
CA SER A 210 -20.81 -3.64 10.57
C SER A 210 -19.81 -2.75 9.82
N GLY A 211 -18.70 -3.33 9.40
CA GLY A 211 -17.63 -2.65 8.68
C GLY A 211 -16.73 -1.77 9.55
N LEU A 212 -16.83 -1.84 10.87
CA LEU A 212 -15.91 -1.19 11.81
C LEU A 212 -15.21 -2.25 12.67
N TYR A 213 -13.90 -2.13 12.81
CA TYR A 213 -13.07 -3.11 13.50
C TYR A 213 -12.08 -2.45 14.44
N ASP A 214 -11.97 -3.00 15.65
CA ASP A 214 -10.98 -2.62 16.63
C ASP A 214 -9.80 -3.59 16.56
N TYR A 215 -8.58 -3.08 16.40
CA TYR A 215 -7.36 -3.87 16.49
C TYR A 215 -7.00 -4.11 17.97
N GLY A 216 -6.82 -5.37 18.34
CA GLY A 216 -6.32 -5.73 19.67
C GLY A 216 -4.79 -5.69 19.74
N PRO A 217 -4.17 -6.06 20.88
CA PRO A 217 -2.74 -5.87 21.09
C PRO A 217 -1.85 -6.51 20.01
N SER A 218 -2.17 -7.73 19.59
CA SER A 218 -1.39 -8.43 18.56
C SER A 218 -1.57 -7.78 17.18
N GLY A 219 -2.78 -7.34 16.85
CA GLY A 219 -3.07 -6.68 15.57
C GLY A 219 -2.47 -5.28 15.47
N CYS A 220 -2.54 -4.48 16.54
CA CYS A 220 -1.90 -3.16 16.59
C CYS A 220 -0.40 -3.24 16.35
N LEU A 221 0.28 -4.20 17.00
CA LEU A 221 1.72 -4.37 16.82
C LEU A 221 2.05 -4.87 15.41
N LEU A 222 1.28 -5.81 14.86
CA LEU A 222 1.50 -6.30 13.49
C LEU A 222 1.25 -5.23 12.44
N LYS A 223 0.19 -4.44 12.58
CA LYS A 223 -0.09 -3.27 11.74
C LYS A 223 1.06 -2.26 11.80
N SER A 224 1.57 -1.96 12.99
CA SER A 224 2.70 -1.03 13.15
C SER A 224 3.99 -1.55 12.49
N GLU A 225 4.31 -2.84 12.63
CA GLU A 225 5.47 -3.43 11.93
C GLU A 225 5.29 -3.43 10.41
N LEU A 226 4.06 -3.66 9.92
CA LEU A 226 3.74 -3.59 8.49
C LEU A 226 3.94 -2.17 7.95
N GLU A 227 3.42 -1.15 8.63
CA GLU A 227 3.62 0.25 8.25
C GLU A 227 5.11 0.63 8.28
N ASN A 228 5.86 0.19 9.29
CA ASN A 228 7.30 0.43 9.37
C ASN A 228 8.04 -0.24 8.22
N LEU A 229 7.71 -1.50 7.92
CA LEU A 229 8.27 -2.22 6.77
C LEU A 229 7.97 -1.49 5.47
N TRP A 230 6.75 -0.98 5.30
CA TRP A 230 6.35 -0.19 4.14
C TRP A 230 7.16 1.11 4.01
N ARG A 231 7.34 1.87 5.11
CA ARG A 231 8.19 3.08 5.11
C ARG A 231 9.63 2.79 4.70
N TYR A 232 10.24 1.73 5.23
CA TYR A 232 11.58 1.32 4.79
C TYR A 232 11.62 0.84 3.35
N HIS A 233 10.55 0.21 2.86
CA HIS A 233 10.50 -0.29 1.51
C HIS A 233 10.28 0.83 0.49
N PHE A 234 9.42 1.81 0.73
CA PHE A 234 9.09 2.84 -0.25
C PHE A 234 9.68 4.18 0.17
N THR A 235 9.21 4.75 1.28
CA THR A 235 9.56 6.10 1.70
C THR A 235 11.07 6.33 1.85
N PHE A 236 11.77 5.49 2.62
CA PHE A 236 13.21 5.68 2.85
C PHE A 236 14.08 5.23 1.68
N TYR A 237 13.65 4.20 0.93
CA TYR A 237 14.44 3.74 -0.22
C TYR A 237 14.38 4.72 -1.39
N ASP A 238 13.21 5.32 -1.64
CA ASP A 238 12.96 6.26 -2.74
C ASP A 238 12.96 7.72 -2.29
N GLU A 239 13.42 7.98 -1.06
CA GLU A 239 13.56 9.32 -0.48
C GLU A 239 12.28 10.17 -0.61
N MET A 240 11.12 9.51 -0.48
CA MET A 240 9.82 10.13 -0.70
C MET A 240 9.45 11.08 0.43
N LEU A 241 8.68 12.11 0.09
CA LEU A 241 8.17 13.07 1.06
C LEU A 241 6.89 12.53 1.72
N GLU A 242 7.03 11.95 2.92
CA GLU A 242 5.87 11.53 3.72
C GLU A 242 5.15 12.74 4.34
N ILE A 243 3.85 12.86 4.13
CA ILE A 243 2.99 13.87 4.76
C ILE A 243 1.82 13.25 5.51
N ARG A 244 1.20 14.07 6.39
CA ARG A 244 -0.02 13.72 7.10
C ARG A 244 -1.08 14.81 6.95
N GLY A 245 -1.94 14.65 5.95
CA GLY A 245 -3.16 15.45 5.78
C GLY A 245 -4.29 15.14 6.80
N SER A 246 -5.27 16.03 6.89
CA SER A 246 -6.47 15.87 7.72
C SER A 246 -7.47 14.88 7.10
N CYS A 247 -8.28 14.21 7.93
CA CYS A 247 -9.37 13.36 7.46
C CYS A 247 -10.60 14.16 7.01
N ILE A 248 -10.91 15.25 7.74
CA ILE A 248 -12.01 16.16 7.39
C ILE A 248 -11.59 16.98 6.18
N THR A 249 -12.41 16.94 5.14
CA THR A 249 -12.15 17.54 3.83
C THR A 249 -13.34 18.41 3.41
N PRO A 250 -13.15 19.71 3.14
CA PRO A 250 -14.22 20.60 2.70
C PRO A 250 -14.85 20.15 1.37
N TYR A 251 -16.16 20.39 1.20
CA TYR A 251 -16.92 20.05 -0.01
C TYR A 251 -16.20 20.45 -1.31
N ASN A 252 -15.69 21.69 -1.38
CA ASN A 252 -15.07 22.24 -2.59
C ASN A 252 -13.87 21.42 -3.10
N VAL A 253 -13.09 20.81 -2.19
CA VAL A 253 -11.95 19.96 -2.57
C VAL A 253 -12.43 18.70 -3.27
N LEU A 254 -13.44 18.04 -2.70
CA LEU A 254 -13.99 16.80 -3.26
C LEU A 254 -14.85 17.06 -4.50
N LYS A 255 -15.48 18.23 -4.60
CA LYS A 255 -16.15 18.68 -5.82
C LYS A 255 -15.15 18.92 -6.94
N ALA A 256 -14.03 19.59 -6.67
CA ALA A 256 -12.96 19.79 -7.65
C ALA A 256 -12.38 18.46 -8.16
N SER A 257 -12.12 17.51 -7.26
CA SER A 257 -11.64 16.17 -7.64
C SER A 257 -12.67 15.29 -8.36
N GLY A 258 -13.95 15.70 -8.41
CA GLY A 258 -15.04 14.93 -9.02
C GLY A 258 -15.67 13.85 -8.13
N HIS A 259 -15.18 13.64 -6.89
CA HIS A 259 -15.74 12.66 -5.95
C HIS A 259 -17.21 12.94 -5.61
N VAL A 260 -17.60 14.20 -5.44
CA VAL A 260 -19.00 14.54 -5.14
C VAL A 260 -19.97 14.06 -6.22
N ASP A 261 -19.51 14.07 -7.48
CA ASP A 261 -20.37 13.76 -8.63
C ASP A 261 -20.32 12.29 -9.05
N ARG A 262 -19.24 11.58 -8.69
CA ARG A 262 -18.98 10.21 -9.18
C ARG A 262 -18.89 9.15 -8.09
N PHE A 263 -18.71 9.54 -6.83
CA PHE A 263 -18.57 8.61 -5.71
C PHE A 263 -19.95 8.15 -5.19
N THR A 264 -20.79 7.75 -6.14
CA THR A 264 -22.16 7.28 -5.92
C THR A 264 -22.34 5.90 -6.54
N ASP A 265 -22.79 4.93 -5.75
CA ASP A 265 -23.18 3.62 -6.25
C ASP A 265 -24.69 3.59 -6.54
N LEU A 266 -25.10 2.76 -7.50
CA LEU A 266 -26.51 2.47 -7.74
C LEU A 266 -27.01 1.39 -6.76
N MET A 267 -28.13 1.68 -6.14
CA MET A 267 -28.71 0.92 -5.04
C MET A 267 -30.09 0.41 -5.38
N ILE A 268 -30.37 -0.81 -4.98
CA ILE A 268 -31.71 -1.40 -4.99
C ILE A 268 -32.13 -1.72 -3.56
N ARG A 269 -33.42 -1.56 -3.28
CA ARG A 269 -33.99 -1.80 -1.95
C ARG A 269 -35.12 -2.81 -2.02
N ASP A 270 -35.12 -3.79 -1.13
CA ASP A 270 -36.27 -4.67 -0.89
C ASP A 270 -37.46 -3.82 -0.43
N VAL A 271 -38.58 -3.91 -1.15
CA VAL A 271 -39.75 -3.07 -0.86
C VAL A 271 -40.40 -3.36 0.49
N VAL A 272 -40.21 -4.58 1.03
CA VAL A 272 -40.78 -5.06 2.29
C VAL A 272 -39.79 -4.83 3.44
N THR A 273 -38.60 -5.44 3.39
CA THR A 273 -37.64 -5.37 4.53
C THR A 273 -36.89 -4.05 4.61
N LYS A 274 -36.88 -3.29 3.51
CA LYS A 274 -36.06 -2.07 3.32
C LYS A 274 -34.56 -2.33 3.32
N ASP A 275 -34.13 -3.59 3.25
CA ASP A 275 -32.72 -3.93 3.08
C ASP A 275 -32.23 -3.41 1.73
N CYS A 276 -31.05 -2.79 1.77
CA CYS A 276 -30.45 -2.14 0.62
C CYS A 276 -29.26 -2.97 0.12
N TYR A 277 -29.20 -3.18 -1.19
CA TYR A 277 -28.14 -3.93 -1.87
C TYR A 277 -27.52 -3.07 -2.97
N ARG A 278 -26.20 -3.18 -3.14
CA ARG A 278 -25.50 -2.57 -4.27
C ARG A 278 -25.91 -3.30 -5.54
N ALA A 279 -26.46 -2.57 -6.51
CA ALA A 279 -27.20 -3.18 -7.61
C ALA A 279 -26.32 -4.04 -8.51
N ASP A 280 -25.14 -3.55 -8.88
CA ASP A 280 -24.14 -4.27 -9.68
C ASP A 280 -23.73 -5.62 -9.05
N LYS A 281 -23.36 -5.62 -7.77
CA LYS A 281 -22.88 -6.82 -7.05
C LYS A 281 -24.00 -7.81 -6.82
N TYR A 282 -25.20 -7.34 -6.48
CA TYR A 282 -26.35 -8.21 -6.31
C TYR A 282 -26.73 -8.90 -7.62
N LEU A 283 -26.76 -8.14 -8.73
CA LEU A 283 -27.00 -8.69 -10.06
C LEU A 283 -25.89 -9.64 -10.50
N PHE A 284 -24.64 -9.34 -10.19
CA PHE A 284 -23.51 -10.22 -10.50
C PHE A 284 -23.68 -11.59 -9.83
N GLU A 285 -23.96 -11.60 -8.53
CA GLU A 285 -24.19 -12.83 -7.76
C GLU A 285 -25.41 -13.61 -8.29
N PHE A 286 -26.53 -12.92 -8.52
CA PHE A 286 -27.75 -13.51 -9.04
C PHE A 286 -27.55 -14.15 -10.42
N LEU A 287 -26.95 -13.42 -11.36
CA LEU A 287 -26.73 -13.89 -12.73
C LEU A 287 -25.70 -15.01 -12.80
N THR A 288 -24.67 -14.98 -11.94
CA THR A 288 -23.69 -16.07 -11.83
C THR A 288 -24.37 -17.35 -11.34
N ASN A 289 -25.19 -17.26 -10.29
CA ASN A 289 -25.95 -18.41 -9.78
C ASN A 289 -26.93 -18.94 -10.83
N LEU A 290 -27.64 -18.05 -11.54
CA LEU A 290 -28.53 -18.41 -12.63
C LEU A 290 -27.79 -19.16 -13.76
N MET A 291 -26.61 -18.69 -14.14
CA MET A 291 -25.76 -19.39 -15.12
C MET A 291 -25.32 -20.77 -14.66
N GLU A 292 -24.94 -20.93 -13.38
CA GLU A 292 -24.58 -22.24 -12.83
C GLU A 292 -25.76 -23.21 -12.82
N GLU A 293 -26.95 -22.74 -12.44
CA GLU A 293 -28.18 -23.53 -12.47
C GLU A 293 -28.53 -23.96 -13.89
N MET A 294 -28.40 -23.06 -14.87
CA MET A 294 -28.59 -23.36 -16.29
C MET A 294 -27.60 -24.44 -16.79
N LYS A 295 -26.32 -24.36 -16.38
CA LYS A 295 -25.29 -25.36 -16.73
C LYS A 295 -25.57 -26.72 -16.08
N LYS A 296 -25.88 -26.76 -14.78
CA LYS A 296 -26.24 -27.99 -14.03
C LYS A 296 -27.51 -28.64 -14.58
N GLY A 297 -28.50 -27.84 -14.95
CA GLY A 297 -29.75 -28.31 -15.57
C GLY A 297 -29.54 -28.97 -16.92
N LYS A 298 -28.54 -28.52 -17.71
CA LYS A 298 -28.16 -29.14 -18.99
C LYS A 298 -27.47 -30.48 -18.79
N GLU A 299 -26.50 -30.57 -17.86
CA GLU A 299 -25.81 -31.83 -17.53
C GLU A 299 -26.82 -32.91 -17.09
N GLN A 300 -27.73 -32.59 -16.15
CA GLN A 300 -28.77 -33.52 -15.71
C GLN A 300 -29.79 -33.91 -16.80
N ARG A 301 -29.94 -33.10 -17.85
CA ARG A 301 -30.83 -33.37 -18.99
C ARG A 301 -30.12 -34.23 -20.03
N CYS A 302 -28.83 -34.01 -20.26
CA CYS A 302 -27.97 -34.88 -21.07
C CYS A 302 -27.83 -36.28 -20.46
N ASP A 303 -27.65 -36.39 -19.13
CA ASP A 303 -27.55 -37.67 -18.42
C ASP A 303 -28.87 -38.46 -18.52
N ARG A 304 -30.02 -37.80 -18.33
CA ARG A 304 -31.35 -38.43 -18.49
C ARG A 304 -31.66 -38.84 -19.93
N VAL A 305 -31.12 -38.15 -20.93
CA VAL A 305 -31.26 -38.52 -22.35
C VAL A 305 -30.34 -39.69 -22.69
N ASN A 306 -29.14 -39.76 -22.12
CA ASN A 306 -28.22 -40.88 -22.27
C ASN A 306 -28.74 -42.15 -21.57
N GLU A 307 -29.26 -42.05 -20.35
CA GLU A 307 -29.93 -43.18 -19.66
C GLU A 307 -31.16 -43.69 -20.42
N LYS A 308 -31.94 -42.79 -21.04
CA LYS A 308 -33.08 -43.18 -21.89
C LYS A 308 -32.63 -43.81 -23.22
N ARG A 309 -31.51 -43.38 -23.80
CA ARG A 309 -30.91 -44.01 -24.99
C ARG A 309 -30.31 -45.37 -24.66
N GLU A 310 -29.70 -45.55 -23.50
CA GLU A 310 -29.21 -46.84 -23.02
C GLU A 310 -30.35 -47.82 -22.73
N LYS A 311 -31.47 -47.35 -22.15
CA LYS A 311 -32.69 -48.16 -21.99
C LYS A 311 -33.39 -48.47 -23.32
N ALA A 312 -33.38 -47.55 -24.28
CA ALA A 312 -33.96 -47.77 -25.61
C ALA A 312 -33.10 -48.67 -26.51
N ASN A 313 -31.81 -48.83 -26.22
CA ASN A 313 -30.91 -49.75 -26.94
C ASN A 313 -31.01 -51.22 -26.51
N LEU A 314 -31.88 -51.53 -25.53
CA LEU A 314 -32.19 -52.91 -25.11
C LEU A 314 -33.43 -53.51 -25.79
N ASP A 315 -34.25 -52.71 -26.48
CA ASP A 315 -35.44 -53.17 -27.20
C ASP A 315 -35.28 -52.92 -28.71
N HIS A 316 -34.90 -53.94 -29.46
CA HIS A 316 -34.66 -53.87 -30.90
C HIS A 316 -35.91 -54.29 -31.71
N TYR A 317 -36.44 -53.42 -32.57
CA TYR A 317 -36.71 -53.62 -34.02
C TYR A 317 -37.85 -52.72 -34.56
N ALA A 318 -37.54 -52.09 -35.71
CA ALA A 318 -38.44 -51.62 -36.78
C ALA A 318 -39.50 -50.53 -36.47
N ASN A 319 -39.25 -49.28 -36.90
CA ASN A 319 -39.95 -48.68 -38.04
C ASN A 319 -39.51 -47.25 -38.38
N LYS A 320 -39.85 -46.89 -39.62
CA LYS A 320 -39.51 -45.70 -40.41
C LYS A 320 -40.29 -44.44 -39.96
N MET A 321 -39.67 -43.27 -40.18
CA MET A 321 -40.21 -41.89 -40.08
C MET A 321 -40.38 -41.27 -38.68
N ASP A 322 -39.55 -40.27 -38.34
CA ASP A 322 -39.94 -38.86 -38.54
C ASP A 322 -38.72 -37.92 -38.42
N ILE A 323 -38.39 -37.25 -39.53
CA ILE A 323 -37.41 -36.16 -39.61
C ILE A 323 -38.19 -34.87 -39.34
N SER A 324 -38.44 -34.58 -38.07
CA SER A 324 -38.98 -33.28 -37.63
C SER A 324 -38.53 -32.86 -36.21
N SER A 325 -37.80 -33.74 -35.49
CA SER A 325 -37.35 -33.51 -34.11
C SER A 325 -35.90 -33.04 -33.96
N ASN A 326 -35.11 -33.01 -35.04
CA ASN A 326 -33.70 -32.56 -35.01
C ASN A 326 -33.54 -31.03 -35.11
N ASP A 327 -34.52 -30.30 -35.67
CA ASP A 327 -34.45 -28.83 -35.76
C ASP A 327 -34.87 -28.13 -34.46
N ALA A 328 -35.73 -28.74 -33.65
CA ALA A 328 -36.14 -28.20 -32.35
C ALA A 328 -35.00 -28.28 -31.31
N ASN A 329 -34.31 -29.43 -31.23
CA ASN A 329 -33.17 -29.59 -30.32
C ASN A 329 -31.97 -28.71 -30.69
N LYS A 330 -31.71 -28.48 -31.99
CA LYS A 330 -30.67 -27.53 -32.43
C LYS A 330 -31.00 -26.08 -32.07
N LYS A 331 -32.24 -25.65 -32.28
CA LYS A 331 -32.69 -24.28 -31.91
C LYS A 331 -32.67 -24.05 -30.40
N ASP A 332 -33.03 -25.06 -29.61
CA ASP A 332 -32.99 -24.98 -28.15
C ASP A 332 -31.54 -24.93 -27.61
N GLU A 333 -30.62 -25.67 -28.23
CA GLU A 333 -29.18 -25.58 -27.91
C GLU A 333 -28.58 -24.22 -28.31
N GLU A 334 -28.93 -23.72 -29.50
CA GLU A 334 -28.47 -22.43 -29.99
C GLU A 334 -29.02 -21.28 -29.12
N CYS A 335 -30.29 -21.33 -28.72
CA CYS A 335 -30.92 -20.39 -27.79
C CYS A 335 -30.24 -20.40 -26.39
N PHE A 336 -29.91 -21.58 -25.87
CA PHE A 336 -29.19 -21.73 -24.60
C PHE A 336 -27.77 -21.13 -24.66
N HIS A 337 -27.03 -21.38 -25.74
CA HIS A 337 -25.69 -20.81 -25.92
C HIS A 337 -25.73 -19.29 -26.10
N VAL A 338 -26.75 -18.76 -26.78
CA VAL A 338 -26.97 -17.31 -26.92
C VAL A 338 -27.30 -16.67 -25.57
N GLN A 339 -28.17 -17.27 -24.75
CA GLN A 339 -28.50 -16.76 -23.42
C GLN A 339 -27.29 -16.76 -22.46
N LEU A 340 -26.47 -17.82 -22.47
CA LEU A 340 -25.25 -17.85 -21.66
C LEU A 340 -24.25 -16.77 -22.10
N ALA A 341 -24.05 -16.61 -23.41
CA ALA A 341 -23.16 -15.57 -23.94
C ALA A 341 -23.68 -14.16 -23.61
N GLU A 342 -24.99 -13.95 -23.62
CA GLU A 342 -25.62 -12.69 -23.20
C GLU A 342 -25.39 -12.41 -21.72
N ILE A 343 -25.61 -13.38 -20.83
CA ILE A 343 -25.37 -13.21 -19.40
C ILE A 343 -23.88 -12.96 -19.12
N GLU A 344 -22.96 -13.66 -19.79
CA GLU A 344 -21.52 -13.39 -19.69
C GLU A 344 -21.16 -11.96 -20.12
N LEU A 345 -21.79 -11.47 -21.18
CA LEU A 345 -21.59 -10.10 -21.64
C LEU A 345 -22.13 -9.07 -20.64
N ILE A 346 -23.30 -9.34 -20.04
CA ILE A 346 -23.88 -8.51 -18.98
C ILE A 346 -22.97 -8.50 -17.75
N LEU A 347 -22.50 -9.66 -17.30
CA LEU A 347 -21.59 -9.80 -16.15
C LEU A 347 -20.31 -8.98 -16.32
N ARG A 348 -19.76 -8.93 -17.53
CA ARG A 348 -18.57 -8.12 -17.87
C ARG A 348 -18.81 -6.61 -17.87
N LYS A 349 -20.06 -6.17 -18.01
CA LYS A 349 -20.42 -4.74 -18.15
C LYS A 349 -21.06 -4.15 -16.88
N LEU A 350 -21.48 -4.98 -15.92
CA LEU A 350 -22.27 -4.58 -14.74
C LEU A 350 -21.70 -3.39 -13.95
N ASP A 351 -20.38 -3.35 -13.70
CA ASP A 351 -19.74 -2.29 -12.90
C ASP A 351 -19.79 -0.90 -13.59
N GLY A 352 -20.14 -0.82 -14.89
CA GLY A 352 -20.24 0.43 -15.65
C GLY A 352 -21.65 0.76 -16.16
N MET A 353 -22.68 0.00 -15.77
CA MET A 353 -24.04 0.21 -16.24
C MET A 353 -24.72 1.40 -15.57
N ASN A 354 -25.56 2.10 -16.33
CA ASN A 354 -26.37 3.20 -15.82
C ASN A 354 -27.66 2.71 -15.13
N GLN A 355 -28.41 3.64 -14.54
CA GLN A 355 -29.63 3.36 -13.78
C GLN A 355 -30.72 2.66 -14.64
N GLU A 356 -30.84 3.02 -15.91
CA GLU A 356 -31.85 2.42 -16.81
C GLU A 356 -31.45 0.99 -17.21
N GLU A 357 -30.18 0.77 -17.54
CA GLU A 357 -29.65 -0.55 -17.90
C GLU A 357 -29.81 -1.55 -16.75
N ILE A 358 -29.49 -1.15 -15.52
CA ILE A 358 -29.67 -1.97 -14.32
C ILE A 358 -31.15 -2.28 -14.08
N LYS A 359 -32.01 -1.28 -14.25
CA LYS A 359 -33.47 -1.44 -14.12
C LYS A 359 -34.02 -2.44 -15.14
N ASP A 360 -33.53 -2.39 -16.37
CA ASP A 360 -33.94 -3.31 -17.43
C ASP A 360 -33.50 -4.75 -17.14
N ILE A 361 -32.31 -4.96 -16.57
CA ILE A 361 -31.84 -6.29 -16.16
C ILE A 361 -32.71 -6.86 -15.04
N ILE A 362 -33.01 -6.05 -14.01
CA ILE A 362 -33.86 -6.46 -12.88
C ILE A 362 -35.22 -6.94 -13.39
N LYS A 363 -35.80 -6.21 -14.35
CA LYS A 363 -37.08 -6.59 -14.97
C LYS A 363 -36.95 -7.81 -15.88
N ARG A 364 -35.94 -7.85 -16.75
CA ARG A 364 -35.75 -8.91 -17.75
C ARG A 364 -35.55 -10.28 -17.10
N TYR A 365 -34.76 -10.34 -16.04
CA TYR A 365 -34.47 -11.59 -15.31
C TYR A 365 -35.36 -11.77 -14.06
N ASN A 366 -36.36 -10.90 -13.86
CA ASN A 366 -37.28 -10.91 -12.72
C ASN A 366 -36.55 -11.10 -11.37
N VAL A 367 -35.52 -10.29 -11.15
CA VAL A 367 -34.64 -10.39 -9.99
C VAL A 367 -35.41 -10.02 -8.72
N LYS A 368 -35.32 -10.88 -7.69
CA LYS A 368 -36.00 -10.71 -6.39
C LYS A 368 -34.99 -10.65 -5.25
N SER A 369 -35.43 -10.20 -4.08
CA SER A 369 -34.63 -10.25 -2.86
C SER A 369 -34.42 -11.70 -2.37
N PRO A 370 -33.52 -11.95 -1.40
CA PRO A 370 -33.31 -13.30 -0.84
C PRO A 370 -34.57 -13.90 -0.19
N LEU A 371 -35.51 -13.06 0.22
CA LEU A 371 -36.81 -13.46 0.76
C LEU A 371 -37.91 -13.49 -0.31
N ASN A 372 -37.52 -13.43 -1.58
CA ASN A 372 -38.40 -13.44 -2.75
C ASN A 372 -39.34 -12.23 -2.87
N ASN A 373 -38.94 -11.07 -2.33
CA ASN A 373 -39.69 -9.81 -2.46
C ASN A 373 -39.27 -9.04 -3.71
N ASP A 374 -40.13 -8.11 -4.13
CA ASP A 374 -39.81 -7.14 -5.19
C ASP A 374 -38.70 -6.17 -4.76
N LEU A 375 -37.87 -5.79 -5.74
CA LEU A 375 -36.84 -4.77 -5.58
C LEU A 375 -37.32 -3.46 -6.17
N SER A 376 -36.96 -2.35 -5.52
CA SER A 376 -37.18 -1.00 -6.05
C SER A 376 -36.31 -0.71 -7.26
N ASP A 377 -36.68 0.34 -8.00
CA ASP A 377 -35.83 0.89 -9.06
C ASP A 377 -34.46 1.31 -8.48
N PRO A 378 -33.36 1.11 -9.24
CA PRO A 378 -32.04 1.50 -8.80
C PRO A 378 -32.00 3.03 -8.54
N PHE A 379 -31.34 3.47 -7.46
CA PHE A 379 -31.18 4.88 -7.10
C PHE A 379 -29.74 5.18 -6.66
N PRO A 380 -29.21 6.41 -6.84
CA PRO A 380 -27.83 6.74 -6.46
C PRO A 380 -27.67 6.89 -4.95
N PHE A 381 -26.55 6.41 -4.40
CA PHE A 381 -26.18 6.53 -2.99
C PHE A 381 -24.73 6.99 -2.84
N ASN A 382 -24.51 8.09 -2.12
CA ASN A 382 -23.18 8.65 -1.91
C ASN A 382 -22.39 7.84 -0.87
N LEU A 383 -21.20 7.38 -1.26
CA LEU A 383 -20.32 6.58 -0.42
C LEU A 383 -19.42 7.42 0.51
N MET A 384 -19.57 8.74 0.56
CA MET A 384 -18.78 9.60 1.45
C MET A 384 -19.56 9.93 2.73
N PHE A 385 -18.89 9.85 3.88
CA PHE A 385 -19.47 10.32 5.14
C PHE A 385 -19.48 11.84 5.19
N GLN A 386 -20.66 12.44 5.14
CA GLN A 386 -20.84 13.88 5.26
C GLN A 386 -20.80 14.33 6.72
N THR A 387 -20.24 15.51 6.97
CA THR A 387 -20.20 16.20 8.26
C THR A 387 -20.30 17.72 8.05
N LYS A 388 -20.32 18.50 9.13
CA LYS A 388 -20.34 19.97 9.12
C LYS A 388 -19.15 20.53 9.89
N ILE A 389 -18.52 21.59 9.37
CA ILE A 389 -17.45 22.33 10.03
C ILE A 389 -18.06 23.53 10.76
N GLY A 390 -17.93 23.53 12.08
CA GLY A 390 -18.39 24.63 12.94
C GLY A 390 -19.88 24.56 13.31
N PRO A 391 -20.31 25.38 14.30
CA PRO A 391 -21.63 25.26 14.92
C PRO A 391 -22.78 25.95 14.16
N LYS A 392 -22.48 26.77 13.13
CA LYS A 392 -23.51 27.56 12.41
C LYS A 392 -24.57 26.73 11.69
N GLY A 393 -24.32 25.44 11.47
CA GLY A 393 -25.28 24.53 10.85
C GLY A 393 -26.35 23.96 11.80
N ASP A 394 -26.27 24.25 13.10
CA ASP A 394 -27.18 23.72 14.12
C ASP A 394 -28.43 24.60 14.34
N GLU A 395 -28.44 25.84 13.85
CA GLU A 395 -29.64 26.70 13.86
C GLU A 395 -30.76 26.17 12.94
N ALA A 396 -30.42 25.25 12.03
CA ALA A 396 -31.37 24.48 11.21
C ALA A 396 -31.54 23.01 11.67
N GLY A 397 -30.88 22.59 12.76
CA GLY A 397 -30.75 21.18 13.18
C GLY A 397 -31.64 20.75 14.34
N GLY A 398 -32.57 21.59 14.79
CA GLY A 398 -33.49 21.31 15.88
C GLY A 398 -34.73 20.50 15.50
N ALA A 399 -34.64 19.50 14.62
CA ALA A 399 -35.71 18.49 14.39
C ALA A 399 -35.25 17.37 13.44
N ALA A 400 -34.30 16.52 13.84
CA ALA A 400 -34.12 15.23 13.17
C ALA A 400 -35.11 14.23 13.78
N GLY A 401 -36.34 14.21 13.25
CA GLY A 401 -37.40 13.30 13.71
C GLY A 401 -38.74 13.55 13.03
N SER A 402 -38.84 13.26 11.73
CA SER A 402 -40.01 12.66 11.04
C SER A 402 -39.97 13.01 9.55
N ASP A 403 -39.70 12.00 8.73
CA ASP A 403 -40.16 12.00 7.34
C ASP A 403 -41.69 12.05 7.34
N LYS A 404 -42.26 13.05 6.66
CA LYS A 404 -43.59 12.94 6.06
C LYS A 404 -43.58 13.56 4.67
N ASP A 405 -43.92 12.72 3.70
CA ASP A 405 -44.52 13.09 2.43
C ASP A 405 -45.55 14.20 2.60
N VAL A 406 -45.62 15.15 1.65
CA VAL A 406 -46.85 15.61 0.97
C VAL A 406 -46.44 16.56 -0.17
N GLY A 407 -47.01 16.36 -1.36
CA GLY A 407 -46.86 17.25 -2.51
C GLY A 407 -47.85 18.42 -2.57
N ASN A 408 -47.70 19.16 -3.67
CA ASN A 408 -48.60 20.13 -4.31
C ASN A 408 -48.62 21.61 -3.87
N GLU A 409 -48.31 22.44 -4.88
CA GLU A 409 -48.74 23.80 -5.26
C GLU A 409 -49.26 24.82 -4.22
N LYS A 410 -48.68 26.04 -4.22
CA LYS A 410 -49.25 27.30 -4.76
C LYS A 410 -48.66 28.54 -4.05
N GLY A 411 -48.50 29.61 -4.85
CA GLY A 411 -48.82 30.99 -4.44
C GLY A 411 -47.66 31.78 -3.86
N GLY A 412 -47.28 32.86 -4.55
CA GLY A 412 -46.14 33.69 -4.19
C GLY A 412 -46.42 34.79 -3.17
N ALA A 413 -45.34 35.44 -2.75
CA ALA A 413 -45.34 36.83 -2.32
C ALA A 413 -43.91 37.38 -2.42
N ILE A 414 -43.72 38.28 -3.38
CA ILE A 414 -42.55 39.15 -3.49
C ILE A 414 -42.57 40.08 -2.28
N SER A 415 -41.50 40.10 -1.48
CA SER A 415 -41.29 41.17 -0.51
C SER A 415 -40.02 41.95 -0.86
N SER A 416 -40.25 43.25 -0.98
CA SER A 416 -39.40 44.37 -1.35
C SER A 416 -37.98 44.35 -0.79
N GLY A 417 -37.03 44.59 -1.70
CA GLY A 417 -35.63 44.82 -1.37
C GLY A 417 -35.40 46.07 -0.52
N LYS A 418 -34.36 45.97 0.32
CA LYS A 418 -33.71 47.10 0.98
C LYS A 418 -32.23 47.06 0.58
N VAL A 419 -31.83 48.02 -0.25
CA VAL A 419 -30.44 48.19 -0.70
C VAL A 419 -29.68 48.98 0.35
N VAL A 420 -28.67 48.37 0.98
CA VAL A 420 -27.50 49.08 1.53
C VAL A 420 -26.26 48.16 1.43
N GLY A 421 -25.29 48.62 0.63
CA GLY A 421 -23.82 48.50 0.77
C GLY A 421 -23.16 47.24 1.34
N ASP A 422 -22.46 46.55 0.44
CA ASP A 422 -21.21 45.78 0.61
C ASP A 422 -21.26 44.41 1.32
N GLY A 423 -21.06 43.34 0.52
CA GLY A 423 -20.50 42.07 0.98
C GLY A 423 -21.44 40.98 1.48
N TYR A 424 -22.51 40.64 0.75
CA TYR A 424 -23.23 39.37 0.97
C TYR A 424 -22.65 38.28 0.05
N LEU A 425 -21.96 37.31 0.64
CA LEU A 425 -21.87 35.96 0.06
C LEU A 425 -23.29 35.41 0.03
N ASN A 426 -23.69 34.79 -1.09
CA ASN A 426 -25.02 34.19 -1.22
C ASN A 426 -25.25 33.20 -0.06
N GLU A 427 -26.45 33.16 0.53
CA GLU A 427 -26.76 32.23 1.64
C GLU A 427 -26.44 30.76 1.27
N GLU A 428 -26.62 30.40 0.00
CA GLU A 428 -26.20 29.11 -0.58
C GLU A 428 -24.68 28.88 -0.52
N GLU A 429 -23.84 29.88 -0.87
CA GLU A 429 -22.37 29.76 -0.79
C GLU A 429 -21.88 29.64 0.65
N SER A 430 -22.54 30.33 1.59
CA SER A 430 -22.21 30.22 3.02
C SER A 430 -22.51 28.81 3.55
N HIS A 431 -23.59 28.17 3.09
CA HIS A 431 -23.99 26.84 3.52
C HIS A 431 -23.03 25.77 2.97
N LEU A 432 -22.65 25.84 1.68
CA LEU A 432 -21.67 24.91 1.09
C LEU A 432 -20.29 25.01 1.74
N SER A 433 -19.88 26.19 2.21
CA SER A 433 -18.60 26.37 2.91
C SER A 433 -18.50 25.60 4.24
N SER A 434 -19.65 25.28 4.85
CA SER A 434 -19.73 24.53 6.11
C SER A 434 -19.79 23.02 5.90
N ILE A 435 -20.12 22.54 4.70
CA ILE A 435 -20.21 21.12 4.40
C ILE A 435 -18.80 20.54 4.22
N ALA A 436 -18.55 19.43 4.89
CA ALA A 436 -17.33 18.66 4.74
C ALA A 436 -17.65 17.17 4.68
N PHE A 437 -16.65 16.39 4.30
CA PHE A 437 -16.73 14.95 4.32
C PHE A 437 -15.50 14.38 5.03
N LEU A 438 -15.63 13.14 5.50
CA LEU A 438 -14.45 12.33 5.74
C LEU A 438 -13.89 11.89 4.39
N ARG A 439 -12.58 12.05 4.21
CA ARG A 439 -11.91 11.75 2.94
C ARG A 439 -12.09 10.27 2.54
N PRO A 440 -12.40 9.99 1.26
CA PRO A 440 -12.48 8.62 0.75
C PRO A 440 -11.13 7.99 0.38
N GLU A 441 -10.11 8.84 0.18
CA GLU A 441 -8.72 8.52 -0.17
C GLU A 441 -7.77 9.50 0.53
N THR A 442 -6.46 9.23 0.56
CA THR A 442 -5.45 10.14 1.13
C THR A 442 -4.76 11.02 0.07
N ALA A 443 -4.77 10.62 -1.20
CA ALA A 443 -4.19 11.29 -2.36
C ALA A 443 -4.48 12.80 -2.44
N GLN A 444 -5.73 13.21 -2.20
CA GLN A 444 -6.14 14.62 -2.28
C GLN A 444 -5.32 15.54 -1.36
N GLY A 445 -4.87 15.04 -0.21
CA GLY A 445 -4.01 15.79 0.71
C GLY A 445 -2.63 16.10 0.12
N ILE A 446 -2.12 15.23 -0.75
CA ILE A 446 -0.86 15.39 -1.47
C ILE A 446 -1.04 16.40 -2.61
N PHE A 447 -2.07 16.25 -3.43
CA PHE A 447 -2.33 17.15 -4.58
C PHE A 447 -2.49 18.62 -4.16
N VAL A 448 -3.26 18.90 -3.10
CA VAL A 448 -3.45 20.29 -2.63
C VAL A 448 -2.18 20.89 -2.03
N ASN A 449 -1.21 20.08 -1.64
CA ASN A 449 0.10 20.51 -1.13
C ASN A 449 1.22 20.41 -2.17
N PHE A 450 0.92 20.03 -3.43
CA PHE A 450 1.91 19.78 -4.48
C PHE A 450 2.99 20.87 -4.57
N LYS A 451 2.59 22.16 -4.61
CA LYS A 451 3.56 23.25 -4.74
C LYS A 451 4.55 23.31 -3.58
N LYS A 452 4.09 23.12 -2.34
CA LYS A 452 4.97 23.10 -1.15
C LYS A 452 5.90 21.90 -1.16
N LEU A 453 5.43 20.76 -1.65
CA LEU A 453 6.21 19.53 -1.75
C LEU A 453 7.30 19.66 -2.81
N LEU A 454 6.95 20.21 -3.97
CA LEU A 454 7.91 20.53 -5.03
C LEU A 454 8.97 21.52 -4.52
N ASP A 455 8.57 22.58 -3.81
CA ASP A 455 9.49 23.55 -3.23
C ASP A 455 10.40 22.91 -2.16
N TYR A 456 9.87 22.01 -1.34
CA TYR A 456 10.65 21.23 -0.36
C TYR A 456 11.68 20.31 -1.04
N ASN A 457 11.33 19.74 -2.20
CA ASN A 457 12.24 18.97 -3.04
C ASN A 457 13.21 19.84 -3.87
N GLY A 458 13.27 21.15 -3.62
CA GLY A 458 14.14 22.07 -4.35
C GLY A 458 13.76 22.27 -5.82
N GLY A 459 12.49 22.04 -6.17
CA GLY A 459 11.98 22.19 -7.54
C GLY A 459 12.37 21.06 -8.50
N LYS A 460 12.97 19.97 -7.99
CA LYS A 460 13.44 18.85 -8.82
C LYS A 460 12.30 17.88 -9.15
N MET A 461 12.37 17.35 -10.36
CA MET A 461 11.47 16.33 -10.90
C MET A 461 12.31 15.17 -11.47
N PRO A 462 11.81 13.92 -11.46
CA PRO A 462 10.58 13.48 -10.78
C PRO A 462 10.75 13.46 -9.25
N PHE A 463 9.64 13.33 -8.51
CA PHE A 463 9.68 13.11 -7.06
C PHE A 463 8.46 12.35 -6.54
N GLY A 464 8.65 11.58 -5.47
CA GLY A 464 7.59 10.82 -4.82
C GLY A 464 7.11 11.49 -3.52
N CYS A 465 5.80 11.45 -3.30
CA CYS A 465 5.18 11.79 -2.02
C CYS A 465 4.44 10.58 -1.49
N ALA A 466 4.35 10.45 -0.17
CA ALA A 466 3.64 9.35 0.46
C ALA A 466 2.72 9.86 1.57
N GLN A 467 1.61 9.16 1.80
CA GLN A 467 0.78 9.38 2.98
C GLN A 467 0.24 8.07 3.51
N ILE A 468 0.42 7.84 4.82
CA ILE A 468 -0.24 6.77 5.57
C ILE A 468 -1.35 7.39 6.44
N GLY A 469 -2.57 6.88 6.32
CA GLY A 469 -3.65 7.28 7.23
C GLY A 469 -5.02 6.75 6.85
N LEU A 470 -6.02 7.15 7.64
CA LEU A 470 -7.39 6.67 7.50
C LEU A 470 -8.09 7.21 6.25
N GLY A 471 -8.81 6.34 5.55
CA GLY A 471 -9.83 6.64 4.56
C GLY A 471 -11.19 6.10 5.00
N PHE A 472 -12.26 6.73 4.52
CA PHE A 472 -13.61 6.42 4.93
C PHE A 472 -14.52 6.23 3.71
N ARG A 473 -15.19 5.08 3.65
CA ARG A 473 -16.16 4.77 2.60
C ARG A 473 -17.43 4.27 3.27
N ASN A 474 -18.56 4.92 3.06
CA ASN A 474 -19.85 4.56 3.62
C ASN A 474 -20.43 3.33 2.90
N GLU A 475 -19.72 2.23 3.05
CA GLU A 475 -20.01 0.97 2.39
C GLU A 475 -21.36 0.43 2.84
N ILE A 476 -22.10 -0.07 1.86
CA ILE A 476 -23.51 -0.46 1.99
C ILE A 476 -23.62 -1.74 2.83
N SER A 477 -22.93 -2.79 2.39
CA SER A 477 -22.90 -4.09 3.05
C SER A 477 -21.45 -4.51 3.27
N PRO A 478 -20.81 -4.02 4.36
CA PRO A 478 -19.50 -4.50 4.77
C PRO A 478 -19.57 -6.01 5.04
N ARG A 479 -18.66 -6.77 4.43
CA ARG A 479 -18.60 -8.24 4.50
C ARG A 479 -17.15 -8.72 4.54
N ASN A 480 -16.95 -9.96 4.96
CA ASN A 480 -15.67 -10.67 4.89
C ASN A 480 -14.54 -10.01 5.73
N GLY A 481 -14.85 -9.57 6.95
CA GLY A 481 -13.84 -9.06 7.88
C GLY A 481 -13.21 -7.74 7.43
N LEU A 482 -11.88 -7.69 7.41
CA LEU A 482 -11.10 -6.50 7.03
C LEU A 482 -11.10 -6.21 5.52
N LEU A 483 -11.72 -7.06 4.70
CA LEU A 483 -11.66 -6.95 3.25
C LEU A 483 -12.53 -5.81 2.70
N ARG A 484 -13.66 -5.55 3.35
CA ARG A 484 -14.62 -4.52 2.94
C ARG A 484 -15.20 -3.85 4.19
N VAL A 485 -14.63 -2.69 4.52
CA VAL A 485 -14.88 -1.95 5.77
C VAL A 485 -15.17 -0.48 5.48
N ARG A 486 -15.72 0.23 6.47
CA ARG A 486 -16.11 1.64 6.34
C ARG A 486 -15.02 2.62 6.72
N GLU A 487 -14.13 2.20 7.60
CA GLU A 487 -12.94 2.92 8.04
C GLU A 487 -11.75 1.98 7.89
N PHE A 488 -10.73 2.42 7.17
CA PHE A 488 -9.52 1.65 6.96
C PHE A 488 -8.33 2.56 6.74
N GLU A 489 -7.15 2.02 7.04
CA GLU A 489 -5.90 2.72 6.76
C GLU A 489 -5.38 2.36 5.37
N MET A 490 -4.91 3.38 4.68
CA MET A 490 -4.26 3.28 3.38
C MET A 490 -2.85 3.85 3.48
N ALA A 491 -1.95 3.32 2.66
CA ALA A 491 -0.66 3.92 2.38
C ALA A 491 -0.62 4.22 0.89
N GLU A 492 -0.62 5.50 0.53
CA GLU A 492 -0.68 5.93 -0.88
C GLU A 492 0.59 6.68 -1.23
N ILE A 493 1.05 6.49 -2.46
CA ILE A 493 2.20 7.17 -3.04
C ILE A 493 1.71 7.94 -4.25
N GLU A 494 2.08 9.22 -4.35
CA GLU A 494 1.93 10.00 -5.59
C GLU A 494 3.31 10.28 -6.14
N TYR A 495 3.65 9.63 -7.26
CA TYR A 495 4.91 9.86 -7.96
C TYR A 495 4.70 10.82 -9.12
N PHE A 496 5.20 12.05 -8.97
CA PHE A 496 5.08 13.11 -9.95
C PHE A 496 6.21 13.02 -10.97
N VAL A 497 5.84 12.89 -12.25
CA VAL A 497 6.78 12.66 -13.36
C VAL A 497 6.46 13.56 -14.55
N ASN A 498 7.46 13.85 -15.39
CA ASN A 498 7.24 14.58 -16.64
C ASN A 498 6.40 13.72 -17.60
N PRO A 499 5.30 14.25 -18.16
CA PRO A 499 4.46 13.51 -19.12
C PRO A 499 5.22 12.92 -20.32
N ASN A 500 6.27 13.59 -20.78
CA ASN A 500 7.08 13.20 -21.94
C ASN A 500 8.25 12.26 -21.59
N LYS A 501 8.57 12.11 -20.29
CA LYS A 501 9.67 11.28 -19.78
C LYS A 501 9.17 10.47 -18.59
N LYS A 502 8.49 9.35 -18.88
CA LYS A 502 7.97 8.41 -17.87
C LYS A 502 8.96 7.27 -17.59
N ASP A 503 10.23 7.62 -17.49
CA ASP A 503 11.30 6.76 -17.04
C ASP A 503 11.37 6.73 -15.50
N HIS A 504 12.14 5.80 -14.94
CA HIS A 504 12.45 5.79 -13.52
C HIS A 504 13.93 5.44 -13.32
N GLU A 505 14.66 6.28 -12.58
CA GLU A 505 16.12 6.18 -12.42
C GLU A 505 16.59 4.80 -11.94
N LYS A 506 15.76 4.12 -11.13
CA LYS A 506 16.04 2.80 -10.56
C LYS A 506 15.43 1.62 -11.33
N PHE A 507 14.79 1.84 -12.49
CA PHE A 507 14.14 0.78 -13.25
C PHE A 507 15.13 -0.34 -13.65
N ASP A 508 16.34 0.05 -14.07
CA ASP A 508 17.40 -0.88 -14.48
C ASP A 508 17.79 -1.90 -13.39
N LEU A 509 17.64 -1.54 -12.12
CA LEU A 509 17.94 -2.41 -10.98
C LEU A 509 16.97 -3.59 -10.86
N PHE A 510 15.77 -3.45 -11.44
CA PHE A 510 14.65 -4.38 -11.27
C PHE A 510 14.15 -4.98 -12.60
N LYS A 511 14.69 -4.54 -13.74
CA LYS A 511 14.23 -4.93 -15.09
C LYS A 511 14.24 -6.45 -15.35
N HIS A 512 15.06 -7.20 -14.61
CA HIS A 512 15.19 -8.66 -14.70
C HIS A 512 14.17 -9.43 -13.85
N LEU A 513 13.39 -8.76 -12.99
CA LEU A 513 12.35 -9.41 -12.21
C LEU A 513 11.23 -9.91 -13.12
N MET A 514 10.68 -11.08 -12.79
CA MET A 514 9.51 -11.63 -13.47
C MET A 514 8.27 -11.43 -12.61
N LEU A 515 7.24 -10.85 -13.20
CA LEU A 515 5.99 -10.55 -12.52
C LEU A 515 4.87 -11.45 -13.05
N PRO A 516 3.96 -11.94 -12.18
CA PRO A 516 2.78 -12.69 -12.60
C PRO A 516 1.73 -11.73 -13.19
N LEU A 517 1.82 -11.42 -14.48
CA LEU A 517 0.96 -10.45 -15.16
C LEU A 517 -0.30 -11.10 -15.74
N TYR A 518 -1.45 -10.49 -15.47
CA TYR A 518 -2.74 -10.86 -16.04
C TYR A 518 -3.27 -9.66 -16.84
N SER A 519 -2.78 -9.54 -18.08
CA SER A 519 -3.07 -8.41 -18.98
C SER A 519 -4.55 -8.37 -19.41
N ARG A 520 -4.95 -7.23 -19.96
CA ARG A 520 -6.30 -7.02 -20.50
C ARG A 520 -6.65 -8.04 -21.59
N ASP A 521 -5.72 -8.32 -22.50
CA ASP A 521 -5.96 -9.24 -23.61
C ASP A 521 -6.13 -10.68 -23.13
N ASN A 522 -5.34 -11.08 -22.13
CA ASN A 522 -5.43 -12.42 -21.56
C ASN A 522 -6.72 -12.62 -20.76
N GLN A 523 -7.23 -11.58 -20.09
CA GLN A 523 -8.53 -11.62 -19.42
C GLN A 523 -9.70 -11.88 -20.37
N LEU A 524 -9.59 -11.42 -21.61
CA LEU A 524 -10.63 -11.59 -22.63
C LEU A 524 -10.46 -12.89 -23.44
N SER A 525 -9.34 -13.59 -23.26
CA SER A 525 -9.06 -14.87 -23.94
C SER A 525 -9.86 -16.02 -23.31
N SER A 526 -10.18 -17.05 -24.11
CA SER A 526 -10.95 -18.23 -23.67
C SER A 526 -10.22 -19.09 -22.63
N GLU A 527 -8.90 -19.00 -22.53
CA GLU A 527 -8.07 -19.80 -21.62
C GLU A 527 -7.58 -19.03 -20.38
N ALA A 528 -7.84 -17.72 -20.29
CA ALA A 528 -7.49 -16.86 -19.15
C ALA A 528 -6.08 -17.13 -18.57
N ILE A 529 -5.03 -16.91 -19.37
CA ILE A 529 -3.65 -17.28 -19.02
C ILE A 529 -2.95 -16.17 -18.22
N ILE A 530 -2.36 -16.53 -17.07
CA ILE A 530 -1.47 -15.65 -16.29
C ILE A 530 -0.04 -15.78 -16.85
N MET A 531 0.54 -14.67 -17.28
CA MET A 531 1.93 -14.62 -17.77
C MET A 531 2.90 -14.57 -16.59
N LYS A 532 3.50 -15.71 -16.25
CA LYS A 532 4.46 -15.82 -15.13
C LYS A 532 5.93 -15.72 -15.55
N ASN A 533 6.24 -15.87 -16.84
CA ASN A 533 7.61 -16.02 -17.36
C ASN A 533 8.10 -14.80 -18.17
N ILE A 534 7.49 -13.62 -17.98
CA ILE A 534 7.89 -12.39 -18.68
C ILE A 534 8.69 -11.50 -17.73
N SER A 535 9.85 -11.03 -18.20
CA SER A 535 10.65 -10.04 -17.46
C SER A 535 10.01 -8.66 -17.52
N LEU A 536 10.28 -7.82 -16.53
CA LEU A 536 9.80 -6.45 -16.50
C LEU A 536 10.28 -5.63 -17.72
N GLU A 537 11.54 -5.83 -18.12
CA GLU A 537 12.11 -5.25 -19.34
C GLU A 537 11.30 -5.60 -20.58
N GLU A 538 10.99 -6.88 -20.74
CA GLU A 538 10.23 -7.39 -21.89
C GLU A 538 8.77 -6.90 -21.86
N ALA A 539 8.16 -6.83 -20.68
CA ALA A 539 6.79 -6.34 -20.50
C ALA A 539 6.66 -4.86 -20.88
N VAL A 540 7.63 -4.01 -20.52
CA VAL A 540 7.66 -2.60 -20.93
C VAL A 540 7.98 -2.46 -22.41
N LYS A 541 8.98 -3.18 -22.93
CA LYS A 541 9.35 -3.14 -24.37
C LYS A 541 8.21 -3.58 -25.29
N LYS A 542 7.40 -4.56 -24.88
CA LYS A 542 6.22 -5.04 -25.62
C LYS A 542 4.99 -4.13 -25.44
N GLY A 543 5.07 -3.10 -24.60
CA GLY A 543 3.95 -2.21 -24.30
C GLY A 543 2.83 -2.88 -23.50
N ILE A 544 3.11 -4.01 -22.82
CA ILE A 544 2.15 -4.64 -21.91
C ILE A 544 1.97 -3.73 -20.69
N ILE A 545 3.10 -3.27 -20.12
CA ILE A 545 3.13 -2.22 -19.09
C ILE A 545 3.47 -0.90 -19.81
N ALA A 546 2.69 0.14 -19.57
CA ALA A 546 2.77 1.37 -20.36
C ALA A 546 4.10 2.13 -20.30
N ASN A 547 4.81 2.09 -19.17
CA ASN A 547 6.07 2.84 -18.97
C ASN A 547 6.93 2.26 -17.83
N GLU A 548 8.18 2.72 -17.75
CA GLU A 548 9.15 2.23 -16.77
C GLU A 548 8.80 2.65 -15.34
N ALA A 549 8.25 3.85 -15.12
CA ALA A 549 7.83 4.30 -13.80
C ALA A 549 6.74 3.39 -13.20
N LEU A 550 5.72 3.05 -13.98
CA LEU A 550 4.70 2.09 -13.58
C LEU A 550 5.31 0.69 -13.34
N GLY A 551 6.18 0.23 -14.25
CA GLY A 551 6.88 -1.05 -14.11
C GLY A 551 7.72 -1.13 -12.83
N TYR A 552 8.42 -0.05 -12.48
CA TYR A 552 9.19 0.06 -11.24
C TYR A 552 8.31 -0.16 -10.01
N PHE A 553 7.19 0.56 -9.90
CA PHE A 553 6.30 0.41 -8.75
C PHE A 553 5.64 -0.97 -8.65
N LEU A 554 5.30 -1.60 -9.78
CA LEU A 554 4.83 -2.99 -9.78
C LEU A 554 5.88 -3.96 -9.23
N ALA A 555 7.14 -3.78 -9.63
CA ALA A 555 8.25 -4.60 -9.15
C ALA A 555 8.52 -4.38 -7.65
N ARG A 556 8.47 -3.13 -7.18
CA ARG A 556 8.59 -2.80 -5.75
C ARG A 556 7.47 -3.40 -4.94
N THR A 557 6.23 -3.26 -5.40
CA THR A 557 5.07 -3.90 -4.75
C THR A 557 5.24 -5.40 -4.67
N TYR A 558 5.68 -6.07 -5.75
CA TYR A 558 5.93 -7.52 -5.73
C TYR A 558 6.93 -7.92 -4.63
N LEU A 559 8.10 -7.27 -4.60
CA LEU A 559 9.12 -7.54 -3.58
C LEU A 559 8.63 -7.21 -2.17
N PHE A 560 7.82 -6.17 -2.00
CA PHE A 560 7.20 -5.84 -0.71
C PHE A 560 6.24 -6.94 -0.25
N LEU A 561 5.40 -7.46 -1.14
CA LEU A 561 4.48 -8.56 -0.81
C LEU A 561 5.25 -9.84 -0.42
N LEU A 562 6.34 -10.17 -1.10
CA LEU A 562 7.22 -11.28 -0.70
C LEU A 562 7.82 -11.06 0.70
N LYS A 563 8.32 -9.84 0.99
CA LYS A 563 8.83 -9.46 2.33
C LYS A 563 7.77 -9.59 3.43
N CYS A 564 6.51 -9.34 3.09
CA CYS A 564 5.37 -9.52 3.98
C CYS A 564 5.04 -10.99 4.26
N GLY A 565 5.67 -11.94 3.55
CA GLY A 565 5.44 -13.37 3.68
C GLY A 565 4.30 -13.89 2.80
N ILE A 566 3.89 -13.13 1.77
CA ILE A 566 2.90 -13.59 0.81
C ILE A 566 3.58 -14.56 -0.16
N ASN A 567 3.02 -15.76 -0.24
CA ASN A 567 3.43 -16.81 -1.19
C ASN A 567 3.37 -16.30 -2.64
N LYS A 568 4.45 -16.48 -3.40
CA LYS A 568 4.58 -15.94 -4.77
C LYS A 568 3.52 -16.45 -5.74
N ASP A 569 3.02 -17.67 -5.57
CA ASP A 569 2.05 -18.27 -6.48
C ASP A 569 0.63 -17.78 -6.23
N GLY A 570 0.40 -17.17 -5.06
CA GLY A 570 -0.84 -16.48 -4.72
C GLY A 570 -0.86 -15.00 -5.13
N ILE A 571 0.19 -14.47 -5.76
CA ILE A 571 0.25 -13.08 -6.22
C ILE A 571 -0.01 -13.03 -7.72
N ARG A 572 -0.83 -12.06 -8.16
CA ARG A 572 -0.91 -11.65 -9.57
C ARG A 572 -1.09 -10.15 -9.69
N PHE A 573 -0.71 -9.59 -10.84
CA PHE A 573 -1.01 -8.21 -11.22
C PHE A 573 -2.04 -8.22 -12.34
N ARG A 574 -3.26 -7.76 -12.07
CA ARG A 574 -4.35 -7.72 -13.04
C ARG A 574 -4.47 -6.33 -13.64
N GLN A 575 -4.42 -6.24 -14.97
CA GLN A 575 -4.63 -4.96 -15.66
C GLN A 575 -6.13 -4.64 -15.74
N HIS A 576 -6.53 -3.39 -15.56
CA HIS A 576 -7.94 -2.99 -15.73
C HIS A 576 -8.40 -3.11 -17.19
N LEU A 577 -9.65 -3.54 -17.37
CA LEU A 577 -10.32 -3.49 -18.67
C LEU A 577 -10.62 -2.03 -19.05
N LYS A 578 -10.76 -1.73 -20.36
CA LYS A 578 -11.08 -0.37 -20.83
C LYS A 578 -12.39 0.19 -20.25
N THR A 579 -13.33 -0.68 -19.89
CA THR A 579 -14.61 -0.33 -19.27
C THR A 579 -14.50 -0.07 -17.77
N GLU A 580 -13.48 -0.64 -17.10
CA GLU A 580 -13.23 -0.46 -15.66
C GLU A 580 -12.34 0.76 -15.40
N MET A 581 -11.47 1.10 -16.36
CA MET A 581 -10.56 2.23 -16.23
C MET A 581 -11.33 3.54 -16.02
N ALA A 582 -10.87 4.32 -15.05
CA ALA A 582 -11.29 5.71 -14.94
C ALA A 582 -10.97 6.41 -16.27
N HIS A 583 -11.92 7.21 -16.79
CA HIS A 583 -11.80 7.98 -18.04
C HIS A 583 -10.54 8.87 -18.18
N TYR A 584 -9.78 9.08 -17.10
CA TYR A 584 -8.53 9.84 -17.08
C TYR A 584 -7.25 9.00 -16.88
N ALA A 585 -7.38 7.71 -16.57
CA ALA A 585 -6.24 6.83 -16.35
C ALA A 585 -5.69 6.35 -17.69
N ASN A 586 -4.36 6.35 -17.86
CA ASN A 586 -3.71 5.83 -19.05
C ASN A 586 -3.52 4.31 -18.99
N ASP A 587 -3.17 3.80 -17.81
CA ASP A 587 -3.00 2.38 -17.52
C ASP A 587 -3.26 2.16 -16.03
N CYS A 588 -3.78 0.98 -15.66
CA CYS A 588 -4.06 0.65 -14.27
C CYS A 588 -3.87 -0.85 -14.01
N TRP A 589 -3.19 -1.18 -12.92
CA TRP A 589 -2.85 -2.54 -12.52
C TRP A 589 -3.10 -2.77 -11.03
N ASP A 590 -3.85 -3.82 -10.72
CA ASP A 590 -4.12 -4.23 -9.35
C ASP A 590 -3.19 -5.37 -8.95
N ALA A 591 -2.44 -5.21 -7.86
CA ALA A 591 -1.84 -6.34 -7.18
C ALA A 591 -2.92 -7.08 -6.40
N GLU A 592 -3.18 -8.32 -6.79
CA GLU A 592 -4.17 -9.18 -6.18
C GLU A 592 -3.51 -10.36 -5.47
N ILE A 593 -4.02 -10.68 -4.29
CA ILE A 593 -3.59 -11.83 -3.49
C ILE A 593 -4.71 -12.86 -3.42
N LEU A 594 -4.37 -14.12 -3.65
CA LEU A 594 -5.27 -15.26 -3.52
C LEU A 594 -5.60 -15.53 -2.05
N THR A 595 -6.86 -15.42 -1.67
CA THR A 595 -7.39 -15.69 -0.33
C THR A 595 -8.40 -16.85 -0.37
N SER A 596 -8.94 -17.26 0.78
CA SER A 596 -10.10 -18.17 0.85
C SER A 596 -11.38 -17.60 0.22
N TYR A 597 -11.40 -16.32 -0.14
CA TYR A 597 -12.49 -15.66 -0.87
C TYR A 597 -12.15 -15.43 -2.36
N GLY A 598 -11.03 -15.99 -2.85
CA GLY A 598 -10.52 -15.75 -4.20
C GLY A 598 -9.47 -14.64 -4.24
N TYR A 599 -9.16 -14.15 -5.44
CA TYR A 599 -8.21 -13.06 -5.62
C TYR A 599 -8.81 -11.74 -5.17
N ILE A 600 -8.10 -11.01 -4.32
CA ILE A 600 -8.52 -9.72 -3.79
C ILE A 600 -7.43 -8.69 -4.08
N GLU A 601 -7.85 -7.56 -4.63
CA GLU A 601 -7.02 -6.37 -4.80
C GLU A 601 -6.55 -5.84 -3.43
N VAL A 602 -5.22 -5.75 -3.27
CA VAL A 602 -4.58 -5.20 -2.07
C VAL A 602 -3.81 -3.91 -2.36
N VAL A 603 -3.41 -3.71 -3.62
CA VAL A 603 -2.72 -2.49 -4.06
C VAL A 603 -3.19 -2.13 -5.48
N GLY A 604 -3.75 -0.94 -5.65
CA GLY A 604 -4.02 -0.37 -6.99
C GLY A 604 -2.82 0.42 -7.49
N HIS A 605 -2.47 0.30 -8.78
CA HIS A 605 -1.41 1.08 -9.43
C HIS A 605 -2.02 1.82 -10.62
N ALA A 606 -2.27 3.12 -10.47
CA ALA A 606 -2.91 3.93 -11.50
C ALA A 606 -1.92 4.93 -12.12
N ASP A 607 -1.90 5.04 -13.45
CA ASP A 607 -1.33 6.20 -14.16
C ASP A 607 -2.45 7.22 -14.37
N ARG A 608 -2.64 8.12 -13.40
CA ARG A 608 -3.75 9.11 -13.36
C ARG A 608 -3.55 10.28 -14.32
N SER A 609 -2.49 10.24 -15.13
CA SER A 609 -2.05 11.37 -15.94
C SER A 609 -1.99 12.66 -15.10
N ALA A 610 -2.47 13.79 -15.62
CA ALA A 610 -2.46 15.08 -14.94
C ALA A 610 -3.86 15.48 -14.43
N TYR A 611 -4.78 14.52 -14.27
CA TYR A 611 -6.20 14.79 -14.00
C TYR A 611 -6.42 15.64 -12.75
N ASP A 612 -5.87 15.19 -11.61
CA ASP A 612 -6.09 15.79 -10.30
C ASP A 612 -5.53 17.22 -10.23
N LEU A 613 -4.27 17.41 -10.66
CA LEU A 613 -3.65 18.74 -10.69
C LEU A 613 -4.41 19.69 -11.62
N LYS A 614 -4.81 19.26 -12.82
CA LYS A 614 -5.59 20.09 -13.76
C LYS A 614 -6.93 20.52 -13.17
N HIS A 615 -7.64 19.63 -12.50
CA HIS A 615 -8.94 19.95 -11.90
C HIS A 615 -8.82 20.93 -10.74
N HIS A 616 -7.85 20.72 -9.83
CA HIS A 616 -7.58 21.66 -8.75
C HIS A 616 -7.14 23.02 -9.28
N MET A 617 -6.30 23.08 -10.32
CA MET A 617 -5.91 24.33 -10.97
C MET A 617 -7.11 25.05 -11.60
N LYS A 618 -7.98 24.33 -12.32
CA LYS A 618 -9.18 24.89 -12.95
C LYS A 618 -10.13 25.48 -11.90
N PHE A 619 -10.27 24.81 -10.75
CA PHE A 619 -11.17 25.24 -9.69
C PHE A 619 -10.61 26.38 -8.84
N THR A 620 -9.30 26.37 -8.54
CA THR A 620 -8.68 27.31 -7.58
C THR A 620 -7.86 28.43 -8.23
N SER A 621 -7.56 28.32 -9.53
CA SER A 621 -6.55 29.15 -10.22
C SER A 621 -5.14 29.09 -9.61
N ALA A 622 -4.86 28.10 -8.75
CA ALA A 622 -3.53 27.92 -8.18
C ALA A 622 -2.51 27.47 -9.24
N ASN A 623 -1.24 27.86 -9.05
CA ASN A 623 -0.14 27.41 -9.91
C ASN A 623 0.38 26.05 -9.41
N LEU A 624 0.00 24.97 -10.09
CA LEU A 624 0.49 23.60 -9.86
C LEU A 624 1.35 23.08 -11.03
N TYR A 625 2.05 23.98 -11.73
CA TYR A 625 3.04 23.60 -12.74
C TYR A 625 4.36 23.19 -12.08
N ALA A 626 5.01 22.19 -12.67
CA ALA A 626 6.43 21.92 -12.47
C ALA A 626 7.26 22.58 -13.57
N CYS A 627 8.55 22.72 -13.33
CA CYS A 627 9.48 23.39 -14.21
C CYS A 627 10.73 22.52 -14.40
N GLU A 628 11.13 22.28 -15.64
CA GLU A 628 12.38 21.59 -15.98
C GLU A 628 13.29 22.53 -16.76
N LYS A 629 14.53 22.68 -16.29
CA LYS A 629 15.52 23.54 -16.95
C LYS A 629 16.15 22.79 -18.11
N TYR A 630 16.26 23.47 -19.26
CA TYR A 630 17.04 22.93 -20.36
C TYR A 630 18.53 23.01 -20.03
N ASN A 631 19.30 22.04 -20.51
CA ASN A 631 20.76 22.07 -20.41
C ASN A 631 21.35 23.28 -21.17
N GLU A 632 20.74 23.60 -22.31
CA GLU A 632 21.07 24.77 -23.13
C GLU A 632 19.80 25.55 -23.46
N PRO A 633 19.84 26.91 -23.49
CA PRO A 633 18.68 27.72 -23.81
C PRO A 633 18.15 27.40 -25.21
N VAL A 634 16.88 27.00 -25.30
CA VAL A 634 16.22 26.72 -26.58
C VAL A 634 15.60 28.00 -27.14
N GLU A 635 15.87 28.31 -28.40
CA GLU A 635 15.21 29.38 -29.12
C GLU A 635 13.85 28.91 -29.63
N VAL A 636 12.78 29.38 -28.99
CA VAL A 636 11.41 29.03 -29.37
C VAL A 636 10.79 30.18 -30.14
N GLU A 637 10.32 29.92 -31.36
CA GLU A 637 9.49 30.87 -32.10
C GLU A 637 8.15 31.03 -31.39
N CYS A 638 7.92 32.24 -30.88
CA CYS A 638 6.70 32.61 -30.19
C CYS A 638 5.86 33.53 -31.07
N VAL A 639 4.54 33.34 -31.05
CA VAL A 639 3.61 34.22 -31.75
C VAL A 639 2.81 35.00 -30.74
N LYS A 640 3.02 36.32 -30.71
CA LYS A 640 2.20 37.23 -29.89
C LYS A 640 1.05 37.76 -30.72
N ILE A 641 -0.16 37.56 -30.22
CA ILE A 641 -1.37 38.13 -30.81
C ILE A 641 -1.49 39.59 -30.37
N ILE A 642 -1.68 40.49 -31.33
CA ILE A 642 -1.95 41.91 -31.08
C ILE A 642 -3.34 42.21 -31.64
N PRO A 643 -4.39 42.12 -30.78
CA PRO A 643 -5.75 42.40 -31.18
C PRO A 643 -6.03 43.91 -31.25
N ASN A 644 -6.72 44.36 -32.29
CA ASN A 644 -7.32 45.68 -32.38
C ASN A 644 -8.60 45.72 -31.55
N LYS A 645 -8.46 46.02 -30.26
CA LYS A 645 -9.55 46.02 -29.27
C LYS A 645 -10.74 46.90 -29.69
N ALA A 646 -10.50 48.02 -30.38
CA ALA A 646 -11.57 48.92 -30.83
C ALA A 646 -12.46 48.24 -31.88
N LYS A 647 -11.87 47.57 -32.88
CA LYS A 647 -12.63 46.90 -33.94
C LYS A 647 -13.34 45.64 -33.46
N ILE A 648 -12.67 44.83 -32.64
CA ILE A 648 -13.26 43.62 -32.06
C ILE A 648 -14.39 44.01 -31.09
N GLY A 649 -14.18 45.01 -30.25
CA GLY A 649 -15.20 45.50 -29.32
C GLY A 649 -16.42 46.10 -30.03
N ASN A 650 -16.21 46.82 -31.15
CA ASN A 650 -17.30 47.37 -31.94
C ASN A 650 -18.13 46.27 -32.65
N LYS A 651 -17.48 45.23 -33.20
CA LYS A 651 -18.16 44.15 -33.94
C LYS A 651 -18.82 43.10 -33.02
N PHE A 652 -18.16 42.71 -31.93
CA PHE A 652 -18.58 41.57 -31.10
C PHE A 652 -19.07 41.95 -29.69
N ARG A 653 -18.92 43.21 -29.28
CA ARG A 653 -19.45 43.78 -28.02
C ARG A 653 -19.22 42.89 -26.79
N ARG A 654 -20.26 42.19 -26.32
CA ARG A 654 -20.23 41.35 -25.11
C ARG A 654 -19.44 40.05 -25.29
N ASP A 655 -19.25 39.58 -26.53
CA ASP A 655 -18.56 38.32 -26.82
C ASP A 655 -17.05 38.47 -27.09
N GLN A 656 -16.52 39.70 -27.09
CA GLN A 656 -15.08 39.93 -27.34
C GLN A 656 -14.16 39.18 -26.35
N ASN A 657 -14.60 39.02 -25.10
CA ASN A 657 -13.82 38.32 -24.07
C ASN A 657 -13.67 36.84 -24.39
N LYS A 658 -14.69 36.20 -24.98
CA LYS A 658 -14.64 34.79 -25.41
C LYS A 658 -13.61 34.59 -26.51
N ILE A 659 -13.54 35.55 -27.44
CA ILE A 659 -12.54 35.55 -28.52
C ILE A 659 -11.13 35.67 -27.95
N TYR A 660 -10.88 36.60 -27.02
CA TYR A 660 -9.56 36.76 -26.40
C TYR A 660 -9.13 35.53 -25.60
N ILE A 661 -10.05 34.93 -24.83
CA ILE A 661 -9.77 33.71 -24.06
C ILE A 661 -9.41 32.56 -25.01
N CYS A 662 -10.20 32.33 -26.05
CA CYS A 662 -9.96 31.26 -27.02
C CYS A 662 -8.64 31.44 -27.77
N LEU A 663 -8.33 32.66 -28.22
CA LEU A 663 -7.09 32.95 -28.93
C LEU A 663 -5.85 32.81 -28.05
N ASN A 664 -5.91 33.24 -26.78
CA ASN A 664 -4.80 33.11 -25.84
C ASN A 664 -4.55 31.66 -25.38
N GLN A 665 -5.50 30.75 -25.61
CA GLN A 665 -5.38 29.32 -25.26
C GLN A 665 -4.84 28.46 -26.42
N LYS A 666 -4.69 29.02 -27.63
CA LYS A 666 -4.21 28.28 -28.81
C LYS A 666 -2.68 28.11 -28.81
N SER A 667 -2.22 27.02 -29.43
CA SER A 667 -0.78 26.75 -29.59
C SER A 667 -0.12 27.71 -30.59
N ASN A 668 1.20 27.86 -30.54
CA ASN A 668 1.92 28.69 -31.52
C ASN A 668 1.67 28.22 -32.96
N GLU A 669 1.59 26.91 -33.19
CA GLU A 669 1.28 26.32 -34.50
C GLU A 669 -0.12 26.70 -35.00
N ASP A 670 -1.12 26.63 -34.11
CA ASP A 670 -2.48 27.07 -34.43
C ASP A 670 -2.54 28.56 -34.77
N LEU A 671 -1.80 29.39 -34.02
CA LEU A 671 -1.74 30.83 -34.25
C LEU A 671 -1.04 31.16 -35.57
N LEU A 672 0.00 30.42 -35.95
CA LEU A 672 0.64 30.52 -37.27
C LEU A 672 -0.32 30.12 -38.39
N HIS A 673 -1.08 29.02 -38.21
CA HIS A 673 -2.10 28.61 -39.17
C HIS A 673 -3.19 29.68 -39.35
N ILE A 674 -3.64 30.31 -38.25
CA ILE A 674 -4.61 31.40 -38.31
C ILE A 674 -4.02 32.63 -39.03
N ASP A 675 -2.76 32.96 -38.76
CA ASP A 675 -2.04 34.04 -39.46
C ASP A 675 -1.99 33.79 -40.97
N ASP A 676 -1.64 32.57 -41.38
CA ASP A 676 -1.57 32.15 -42.78
C ASP A 676 -2.94 32.18 -43.48
N GLU A 677 -4.00 31.69 -42.83
CA GLU A 677 -5.37 31.74 -43.35
C GLU A 677 -5.88 33.17 -43.50
N LEU A 678 -5.59 34.04 -42.52
CA LEU A 678 -5.93 35.47 -42.62
C LEU A 678 -5.12 36.18 -43.71
N ASN A 679 -3.89 35.76 -44.00
CA ASN A 679 -3.09 36.31 -45.09
C ASN A 679 -3.60 35.87 -46.47
N LYS A 680 -4.09 34.64 -46.60
CA LYS A 680 -4.64 34.10 -47.87
C LYS A 680 -6.04 34.59 -48.18
N HIS A 681 -6.93 34.56 -47.19
CA HIS A 681 -8.38 34.74 -47.39
C HIS A 681 -8.95 36.01 -46.76
N ASN A 682 -8.14 36.77 -45.99
CA ASN A 682 -8.53 37.96 -45.22
C ASN A 682 -9.68 37.72 -44.21
N LYS A 683 -10.03 36.45 -43.98
CA LYS A 683 -11.14 36.00 -43.14
C LYS A 683 -10.80 34.66 -42.51
N TYR A 684 -11.10 34.51 -41.23
CA TYR A 684 -10.97 33.25 -40.50
C TYR A 684 -12.16 33.06 -39.56
N ILE A 685 -12.73 31.86 -39.55
CA ILE A 685 -13.87 31.52 -38.69
C ILE A 685 -13.34 30.84 -37.42
N LEU A 686 -13.32 31.58 -36.32
CA LEU A 686 -12.97 31.05 -35.01
C LEU A 686 -14.17 30.35 -34.39
N LYS A 687 -14.07 29.02 -34.22
CA LYS A 687 -15.07 28.23 -33.50
C LYS A 687 -14.72 28.25 -32.01
N VAL A 688 -15.66 28.73 -31.18
CA VAL A 688 -15.54 28.72 -29.72
C VAL A 688 -16.59 27.76 -29.16
N SER A 689 -16.12 26.73 -28.47
CA SER A 689 -16.95 25.83 -27.67
C SER A 689 -17.02 26.33 -26.23
N THR A 690 -18.24 26.50 -25.71
CA THR A 690 -18.47 26.77 -24.28
C THR A 690 -18.93 25.49 -23.60
N GLU A 691 -18.27 25.09 -22.51
CA GLU A 691 -18.52 23.83 -21.77
C GLU A 691 -19.96 23.65 -21.23
N GLN A 692 -20.84 24.66 -21.36
CA GLN A 692 -22.21 24.64 -20.84
C GLN A 692 -23.31 24.50 -21.91
N ASP A 693 -22.98 24.54 -23.21
CA ASP A 693 -23.95 24.39 -24.31
C ASP A 693 -23.31 23.64 -25.48
N GLU A 694 -23.97 22.60 -26.02
CA GLU A 694 -23.56 21.87 -27.24
C GLU A 694 -23.56 22.72 -28.53
N ARG A 695 -23.75 24.05 -28.43
CA ARG A 695 -23.75 24.98 -29.56
C ARG A 695 -22.40 25.69 -29.68
N SER A 696 -21.60 25.29 -30.66
CA SER A 696 -20.40 26.01 -31.05
C SER A 696 -20.75 27.39 -31.63
N VAL A 697 -20.20 28.47 -31.06
CA VAL A 697 -20.38 29.83 -31.57
C VAL A 697 -19.21 30.17 -32.49
N CYS A 698 -19.52 30.62 -33.71
CA CYS A 698 -18.53 30.96 -34.72
C CYS A 698 -18.34 32.48 -34.81
N PHE A 699 -17.09 32.94 -34.72
CA PHE A 699 -16.72 34.35 -34.87
C PHE A 699 -15.89 34.56 -36.14
N GLU A 700 -16.32 35.47 -37.02
CA GLU A 700 -15.58 35.82 -38.24
C GLU A 700 -14.55 36.91 -37.96
N LEU A 701 -13.28 36.52 -37.86
CA LEU A 701 -12.13 37.38 -37.69
C LEU A 701 -11.59 37.83 -39.04
N THR A 702 -11.18 39.09 -39.14
CA THR A 702 -10.56 39.68 -40.33
C THR A 702 -9.16 40.20 -40.00
N ARG A 703 -8.29 40.38 -41.01
CA ARG A 703 -6.88 40.77 -40.79
C ARG A 703 -6.72 42.08 -40.04
N ASP A 704 -7.65 43.01 -40.23
CA ASP A 704 -7.63 44.31 -39.59
C ASP A 704 -8.03 44.28 -38.10
N MET A 705 -8.57 43.15 -37.62
CA MET A 705 -8.92 42.91 -36.23
C MET A 705 -7.78 42.33 -35.42
N ILE A 706 -6.91 41.50 -36.02
CA ILE A 706 -5.85 40.79 -35.31
C ILE A 706 -4.58 40.77 -36.17
N SER A 707 -3.46 41.11 -35.53
CA SER A 707 -2.12 40.95 -36.10
C SER A 707 -1.29 40.00 -35.25
N PHE A 708 -0.33 39.33 -35.88
CA PHE A 708 0.54 38.34 -35.25
C PHE A 708 1.98 38.83 -35.34
N GLN A 709 2.67 38.88 -34.20
CA GLN A 709 4.08 39.23 -34.13
C GLN A 709 4.87 37.97 -33.83
N LYS A 710 5.67 37.52 -34.80
CA LYS A 710 6.64 36.43 -34.63
C LYS A 710 7.89 37.00 -33.96
N PHE A 711 8.32 36.38 -32.87
CA PHE A 711 9.57 36.74 -32.20
C PHE A 711 10.21 35.49 -31.60
N THR A 712 11.54 35.45 -31.58
CA THR A 712 12.29 34.36 -30.98
C THR A 712 12.49 34.66 -29.49
N LYS A 713 12.04 33.75 -28.63
CA LYS A 713 12.30 33.82 -27.19
C LYS A 713 13.32 32.75 -26.83
N LYS A 714 14.42 33.14 -26.17
CA LYS A 714 15.29 32.19 -25.49
C LYS A 714 14.57 31.69 -24.25
N VAL A 715 14.20 30.42 -24.24
CA VAL A 715 13.54 29.74 -23.13
C VAL A 715 14.58 28.86 -22.44
N GLN A 716 14.80 29.10 -21.15
CA GLN A 716 15.74 28.32 -20.34
C GLN A 716 15.04 27.20 -19.56
N GLU A 717 13.71 27.22 -19.52
CA GLU A 717 12.93 26.32 -18.69
C GLU A 717 11.55 26.03 -19.31
N GLU A 718 11.09 24.80 -19.18
CA GLU A 718 9.78 24.33 -19.65
C GLU A 718 8.84 24.13 -18.47
N ASN A 719 7.65 24.71 -18.54
CA ASN A 719 6.60 24.45 -17.56
C ASN A 719 5.66 23.36 -18.08
N PHE A 720 5.37 22.37 -17.25
CA PHE A 720 4.44 21.30 -17.56
C PHE A 720 3.60 20.95 -16.32
N ILE A 721 2.47 20.27 -16.54
CA ILE A 721 1.69 19.71 -15.45
C ILE A 721 2.14 18.25 -15.29
N PRO A 722 2.71 17.86 -14.14
CA PRO A 722 3.18 16.50 -13.94
C PRO A 722 2.08 15.47 -14.15
N ASN A 723 2.45 14.33 -14.73
CA ASN A 723 1.66 13.13 -14.62
C ASN A 723 1.94 12.44 -13.28
N VAL A 724 1.00 11.61 -12.84
CA VAL A 724 1.07 10.94 -11.54
C VAL A 724 0.95 9.43 -11.69
N ILE A 725 1.89 8.69 -11.13
CA ILE A 725 1.77 7.25 -10.90
C ILE A 725 1.41 7.04 -9.43
N GLU A 726 0.29 6.38 -9.18
CA GLU A 726 -0.27 6.16 -7.85
C GLU A 726 -0.30 4.67 -7.47
N PRO A 727 0.62 4.23 -6.62
CA PRO A 727 0.46 3.02 -5.81
C PRO A 727 -0.39 3.28 -4.55
N SER A 728 -1.58 2.67 -4.45
CA SER A 728 -2.49 2.79 -3.29
C SER A 728 -2.65 1.46 -2.57
N PHE A 729 -2.14 1.35 -1.33
CA PHE A 729 -2.10 0.12 -0.54
C PHE A 729 -3.21 0.09 0.52
N GLY A 730 -4.04 -0.97 0.51
CA GLY A 730 -5.01 -1.22 1.57
C GLY A 730 -4.41 -1.98 2.75
N ILE A 731 -3.98 -1.28 3.82
CA ILE A 731 -3.27 -1.90 4.96
C ILE A 731 -4.11 -2.98 5.66
N GLY A 732 -5.41 -2.76 5.82
CA GLY A 732 -6.32 -3.76 6.41
C GLY A 732 -6.42 -5.04 5.59
N ARG A 733 -6.53 -4.92 4.26
CA ARG A 733 -6.57 -6.08 3.35
C ARG A 733 -5.24 -6.84 3.35
N LEU A 734 -4.12 -6.12 3.34
CA LEU A 734 -2.79 -6.72 3.44
C LEU A 734 -2.61 -7.49 4.76
N LEU A 735 -3.03 -6.90 5.89
CA LEU A 735 -2.95 -7.56 7.19
C LEU A 735 -3.74 -8.88 7.21
N PHE A 736 -4.94 -8.88 6.63
CA PHE A 736 -5.74 -10.10 6.47
C PHE A 736 -5.00 -11.16 5.65
N CYS A 737 -4.47 -10.78 4.48
CA CYS A 737 -3.74 -11.70 3.60
C CYS A 737 -2.49 -12.28 4.28
N ILE A 738 -1.75 -11.46 5.04
CA ILE A 738 -0.56 -11.89 5.79
C ILE A 738 -0.94 -12.96 6.84
N LEU A 739 -2.03 -12.75 7.58
CA LEU A 739 -2.49 -13.72 8.57
C LEU A 739 -2.90 -15.04 7.91
N GLU A 740 -3.56 -14.97 6.76
CA GLU A 740 -4.00 -16.16 6.03
C GLU A 740 -2.84 -16.96 5.43
N HIS A 741 -1.91 -16.28 4.77
CA HIS A 741 -0.75 -16.92 4.14
C HIS A 741 0.29 -17.43 5.15
N SER A 742 0.31 -16.87 6.36
CA SER A 742 1.20 -17.32 7.44
C SER A 742 0.59 -18.40 8.32
N PHE A 743 -0.71 -18.64 8.29
CA PHE A 743 -1.34 -19.64 9.17
C PHE A 743 -0.89 -21.06 8.84
N ARG A 744 -0.52 -21.81 9.86
CA ARG A 744 -0.09 -23.21 9.76
C ARG A 744 -0.63 -24.02 10.95
N ILE A 745 -0.82 -25.32 10.73
CA ILE A 745 -1.31 -26.28 11.72
C ILE A 745 -0.23 -27.34 11.95
N ARG A 746 0.02 -27.68 13.20
CA ARG A 746 0.82 -28.83 13.62
C ARG A 746 -0.07 -29.92 14.15
N ILE A 747 0.23 -31.16 13.74
CA ILE A 747 -0.43 -32.36 14.22
C ILE A 747 0.64 -33.19 14.91
N PHE A 748 0.45 -33.46 16.20
CA PHE A 748 1.33 -34.33 16.97
C PHE A 748 0.75 -35.75 16.97
N THR A 749 1.58 -36.74 16.68
CA THR A 749 1.18 -38.17 16.61
C THR A 749 0.62 -38.69 17.92
N ASP A 750 1.08 -38.12 19.04
CA ASP A 750 0.88 -38.72 20.37
C ASP A 750 -0.40 -38.22 21.06
N ASP A 751 -0.87 -37.00 20.74
CA ASP A 751 -1.96 -36.33 21.49
C ASP A 751 -3.24 -36.08 20.68
N LYS A 752 -3.24 -36.31 19.35
CA LYS A 752 -4.29 -35.83 18.42
C LYS A 752 -4.63 -34.33 18.55
N GLU A 753 -3.80 -33.55 19.25
CA GLU A 753 -4.01 -32.13 19.52
C GLU A 753 -3.47 -31.30 18.34
N GLU A 754 -4.35 -30.56 17.68
CA GLU A 754 -3.95 -29.58 16.68
C GLU A 754 -3.39 -28.33 17.37
N ARG A 755 -2.18 -27.90 16.98
CA ARG A 755 -1.62 -26.62 17.44
C ARG A 755 -1.45 -25.65 16.28
N TYR A 756 -1.88 -24.42 16.48
CA TYR A 756 -1.86 -23.38 15.46
C TYR A 756 -0.67 -22.45 15.65
N TYR A 757 -0.07 -22.01 14.56
CA TYR A 757 0.96 -20.98 14.60
C TYR A 757 0.91 -20.09 13.37
N LEU A 758 1.42 -18.87 13.52
CA LEU A 758 1.57 -17.92 12.42
C LEU A 758 3.04 -17.87 12.00
N ALA A 759 3.34 -18.36 10.80
CA ALA A 759 4.64 -18.38 10.17
C ALA A 759 5.09 -16.99 9.66
N LEU A 760 4.87 -15.93 10.45
CA LEU A 760 5.25 -14.56 10.09
C LEU A 760 6.76 -14.43 9.81
N PRO A 761 7.18 -13.68 8.78
CA PRO A 761 8.59 -13.33 8.58
C PRO A 761 9.20 -12.70 9.85
N TYR A 762 10.45 -13.01 10.17
CA TYR A 762 11.08 -12.57 11.43
C TYR A 762 11.07 -11.04 11.61
N ARG A 763 11.25 -10.30 10.51
CA ARG A 763 11.18 -8.83 10.51
C ARG A 763 9.77 -8.32 10.79
N LEU A 764 8.73 -8.99 10.29
CA LEU A 764 7.34 -8.58 10.44
C LEU A 764 6.72 -9.04 11.77
N ALA A 765 7.23 -10.11 12.37
CA ALA A 765 6.72 -10.62 13.63
C ALA A 765 6.83 -9.56 14.75
N PRO A 766 5.74 -9.15 15.43
CA PRO A 766 5.80 -7.91 16.22
C PRO A 766 6.57 -8.03 17.53
N ILE A 767 6.51 -9.22 18.13
CA ILE A 767 7.30 -9.59 19.29
C ILE A 767 8.34 -10.58 18.80
N LYS A 768 9.62 -10.22 18.89
CA LYS A 768 10.71 -11.05 18.32
C LYS A 768 11.06 -12.24 19.23
N CYS A 769 11.02 -12.05 20.55
CA CYS A 769 11.37 -13.10 21.50
C CYS A 769 10.30 -13.34 22.57
N SER A 770 10.10 -14.58 22.96
CA SER A 770 9.43 -14.92 24.22
C SER A 770 10.46 -15.34 25.25
N ILE A 771 10.25 -14.99 26.53
CA ILE A 771 11.09 -15.42 27.64
C ILE A 771 10.24 -16.32 28.52
N LEU A 772 10.60 -17.60 28.56
CA LEU A 772 9.81 -18.66 29.15
C LEU A 772 10.61 -19.34 30.24
N SER A 773 9.96 -19.66 31.36
CA SER A 773 10.55 -20.52 32.39
C SER A 773 9.97 -21.93 32.30
N ILE A 774 10.80 -22.95 32.51
CA ILE A 774 10.31 -24.35 32.52
C ILE A 774 9.37 -24.64 33.71
N SER A 775 9.55 -23.90 34.81
CA SER A 775 8.68 -23.97 35.99
C SER A 775 8.59 -22.60 36.68
N ASN A 776 7.83 -22.52 37.77
CA ASN A 776 7.68 -21.29 38.56
C ASN A 776 8.72 -21.15 39.68
N ASN A 777 9.86 -21.83 39.54
CA ASN A 777 10.93 -21.71 40.52
C ASN A 777 11.42 -20.25 40.61
N LYS A 778 11.42 -19.69 41.82
CA LYS A 778 11.83 -18.30 42.08
C LYS A 778 13.29 -18.06 41.69
N SER A 779 14.14 -19.09 41.68
CA SER A 779 15.53 -19.01 41.25
C SER A 779 15.71 -18.64 39.78
N PHE A 780 14.66 -18.75 38.95
CA PHE A 780 14.71 -18.31 37.54
C PHE A 780 14.47 -16.81 37.37
N LEU A 781 13.87 -16.13 38.35
CA LEU A 781 13.50 -14.72 38.23
C LEU A 781 14.68 -13.78 37.92
N PRO A 782 15.87 -13.94 38.53
CA PRO A 782 17.04 -13.13 38.18
C PRO A 782 17.43 -13.27 36.69
N PHE A 783 17.43 -14.51 36.17
CA PHE A 783 17.78 -14.79 34.77
C PHE A 783 16.72 -14.25 33.80
N ILE A 784 15.42 -14.37 34.13
CA ILE A 784 14.34 -13.79 33.33
C ILE A 784 14.54 -12.27 33.20
N LYS A 785 14.82 -11.60 34.32
CA LYS A 785 15.08 -10.15 34.32
C LYS A 785 16.35 -9.80 33.56
N GLN A 786 17.42 -10.59 33.70
CA GLN A 786 18.68 -10.38 32.98
C GLN A 786 18.46 -10.45 31.47
N VAL A 787 17.81 -11.50 30.97
CA VAL A 787 17.50 -11.66 29.55
C VAL A 787 16.57 -10.54 29.07
N GLN A 788 15.56 -10.18 29.86
CA GLN A 788 14.66 -9.08 29.52
C GLN A 788 15.40 -7.74 29.38
N MET A 789 16.26 -7.40 30.33
CA MET A 789 17.05 -6.17 30.30
C MET A 789 17.98 -6.14 29.08
N LEU A 790 18.64 -7.27 28.80
CA LEU A 790 19.51 -7.41 27.63
C LEU A 790 18.74 -7.19 26.32
N LEU A 791 17.57 -7.80 26.15
CA LEU A 791 16.76 -7.60 24.92
C LEU A 791 16.26 -6.16 24.79
N ILE A 792 15.85 -5.52 25.91
CA ILE A 792 15.41 -4.11 25.91
C ILE A 792 16.54 -3.16 25.51
N GLU A 793 17.76 -3.38 26.03
CA GLU A 793 18.93 -2.54 25.72
C GLU A 793 19.21 -2.47 24.21
N TYR A 794 18.96 -3.57 23.49
CA TYR A 794 19.15 -3.67 22.04
C TYR A 794 17.85 -3.46 21.23
N ASN A 795 16.79 -2.93 21.85
CA ASN A 795 15.49 -2.67 21.21
C ASN A 795 14.83 -3.92 20.58
N ILE A 796 15.07 -5.11 21.15
CA ILE A 796 14.42 -6.36 20.74
C ILE A 796 13.14 -6.55 21.55
N SER A 797 11.99 -6.52 20.87
CA SER A 797 10.69 -6.70 21.53
C SER A 797 10.56 -8.11 22.11
N SER A 798 10.13 -8.20 23.37
CA SER A 798 10.00 -9.48 24.07
C SER A 798 8.73 -9.61 24.91
N LYS A 799 8.28 -10.85 25.12
CA LYS A 799 7.13 -11.20 25.97
C LYS A 799 7.48 -12.28 26.98
N ILE A 800 7.20 -12.04 28.25
CA ILE A 800 7.46 -13.00 29.32
C ILE A 800 6.21 -13.86 29.55
N ASP A 801 6.39 -15.18 29.67
CA ASP A 801 5.38 -16.10 30.21
C ASP A 801 6.01 -16.99 31.30
N ASN A 802 5.81 -16.55 32.55
CA ASN A 802 6.19 -17.27 33.77
C ASN A 802 4.97 -17.95 34.44
N SER A 803 3.92 -18.28 33.67
CA SER A 803 2.76 -18.99 34.21
C SER A 803 3.10 -20.42 34.61
N SER A 804 2.26 -21.04 35.45
CA SER A 804 2.46 -22.41 35.95
C SER A 804 2.17 -23.51 34.92
N VAL A 805 1.76 -23.18 33.70
CA VAL A 805 1.45 -24.18 32.67
C VAL A 805 2.72 -24.83 32.12
N SER A 806 2.57 -26.01 31.50
CA SER A 806 3.70 -26.72 30.88
C SER A 806 4.38 -25.87 29.80
N ILE A 807 5.69 -26.07 29.62
CA ILE A 807 6.48 -25.34 28.62
C ILE A 807 5.90 -25.50 27.19
N GLY A 808 5.37 -26.68 26.85
CA GLY A 808 4.70 -26.93 25.58
C GLY A 808 3.46 -26.03 25.37
N LYS A 809 2.66 -25.80 26.42
CA LYS A 809 1.53 -24.85 26.36
C LYS A 809 1.99 -23.41 26.25
N LYS A 810 3.12 -23.05 26.85
CA LYS A 810 3.72 -21.71 26.69
C LYS A 810 4.18 -21.49 25.25
N TYR A 811 4.92 -22.45 24.67
CA TYR A 811 5.32 -22.41 23.26
C TYR A 811 4.10 -22.33 22.33
N ALA A 812 3.04 -23.11 22.60
CA ALA A 812 1.82 -23.03 21.80
C ALA A 812 1.22 -21.61 21.82
N ARG A 813 1.13 -20.97 22.99
CA ARG A 813 0.62 -19.60 23.11
C ARG A 813 1.47 -18.56 22.37
N THR A 814 2.78 -18.73 22.34
CA THR A 814 3.71 -17.80 21.66
C THR A 814 3.69 -18.01 20.15
N ASP A 815 3.63 -19.27 19.72
CA ASP A 815 3.56 -19.68 18.32
C ASP A 815 2.23 -19.20 17.68
N GLU A 816 1.11 -19.28 18.42
CA GLU A 816 -0.23 -18.81 18.02
C GLU A 816 -0.30 -17.31 17.69
N ILE A 817 0.60 -16.49 18.24
CA ILE A 817 0.71 -15.05 17.93
C ILE A 817 1.95 -14.73 17.08
N GLY A 818 2.62 -15.76 16.56
CA GLY A 818 3.68 -15.64 15.57
C GLY A 818 5.04 -15.19 16.11
N ILE A 819 5.32 -15.31 17.41
CA ILE A 819 6.65 -14.98 17.97
C ILE A 819 7.70 -15.94 17.37
N PRO A 820 8.77 -15.45 16.73
CA PRO A 820 9.69 -16.29 15.99
C PRO A 820 10.69 -17.03 16.89
N PHE A 821 11.07 -16.44 18.03
CA PHE A 821 12.06 -17.05 18.93
C PHE A 821 11.55 -17.19 20.36
N ALA A 822 11.88 -18.30 21.01
CA ALA A 822 11.59 -18.53 22.42
C ALA A 822 12.86 -18.85 23.19
N VAL A 823 13.16 -18.03 24.20
CA VAL A 823 14.25 -18.21 25.15
C VAL A 823 13.71 -18.92 26.37
N THR A 824 14.20 -20.13 26.60
CA THR A 824 13.77 -20.96 27.72
C THR A 824 14.84 -21.01 28.79
N ILE A 825 14.43 -20.65 30.01
CA ILE A 825 15.22 -20.69 31.23
C ILE A 825 14.84 -21.95 32.00
N ASP A 826 15.85 -22.77 32.28
CA ASP A 826 15.69 -24.04 32.95
C ASP A 826 16.71 -24.26 34.07
N PHE A 827 16.70 -25.46 34.66
CA PHE A 827 17.57 -25.79 35.78
C PHE A 827 19.05 -25.80 35.40
N GLN A 828 19.36 -26.12 34.14
CA GLN A 828 20.73 -26.06 33.64
C GLN A 828 21.20 -24.60 33.55
N THR A 829 20.32 -23.64 33.22
CA THR A 829 20.64 -22.19 33.22
C THR A 829 21.15 -21.70 34.57
N ILE A 830 20.66 -22.25 35.68
CA ILE A 830 21.14 -21.87 37.02
C ILE A 830 22.61 -22.30 37.22
N ARG A 831 23.02 -23.41 36.59
CA ARG A 831 24.34 -24.02 36.74
C ARG A 831 25.38 -23.37 35.83
N ASP A 832 25.11 -23.37 34.53
CA ASP A 832 26.08 -22.98 33.51
C ASP A 832 25.81 -21.60 32.88
N LYS A 833 24.73 -20.93 33.30
CA LYS A 833 24.29 -19.62 32.77
C LYS A 833 23.94 -19.63 31.27
N THR A 834 23.80 -20.80 30.66
CA THR A 834 23.37 -20.94 29.27
C THR A 834 21.85 -21.02 29.19
N ILE A 835 21.29 -20.62 28.05
CA ILE A 835 19.85 -20.63 27.78
C ILE A 835 19.55 -21.46 26.54
N THR A 836 18.33 -21.97 26.46
CA THR A 836 17.85 -22.64 25.25
C THR A 836 17.13 -21.63 24.37
N LEU A 837 17.54 -21.52 23.11
CA LEU A 837 16.87 -20.73 22.09
C LEU A 837 16.13 -21.68 21.14
N ARG A 838 14.83 -21.47 20.99
CA ARG A 838 13.95 -22.22 20.08
C ARG A 838 13.48 -21.34 18.94
N GLU A 839 13.48 -21.86 17.72
CA GLU A 839 12.86 -21.22 16.56
C GLU A 839 11.45 -21.74 16.33
N ARG A 840 10.55 -20.82 15.95
CA ARG A 840 9.12 -21.08 15.84
C ARG A 840 8.83 -22.16 14.82
N ASN A 841 9.19 -22.00 13.55
CA ASN A 841 8.72 -22.83 12.43
C ASN A 841 9.15 -24.30 12.57
N SER A 842 10.45 -24.52 12.71
CA SER A 842 11.13 -25.82 12.83
C SER A 842 10.91 -26.47 14.20
N MET A 843 10.62 -25.67 15.23
CA MET A 843 10.62 -26.04 16.65
C MET A 843 11.96 -26.53 17.20
N LEU A 844 13.03 -26.50 16.39
CA LEU A 844 14.35 -26.94 16.79
C LEU A 844 14.92 -25.97 17.83
N GLN A 845 15.82 -26.51 18.66
CA GLN A 845 16.37 -25.81 19.81
C GLN A 845 17.88 -25.92 19.79
N ILE A 846 18.54 -24.83 20.17
CA ILE A 846 19.99 -24.77 20.38
C ILE A 846 20.28 -24.27 21.79
N ARG A 847 21.42 -24.63 22.35
CA ARG A 847 21.90 -24.14 23.65
C ARG A 847 22.98 -23.10 23.42
N ILE A 848 22.83 -21.91 24.00
CA ILE A 848 23.73 -20.77 23.78
C ILE A 848 24.06 -20.08 25.10
N ASP A 849 25.21 -19.39 25.14
CA ASP A 849 25.49 -18.43 26.20
C ASP A 849 24.54 -17.23 26.07
N VAL A 850 24.10 -16.67 27.20
CA VAL A 850 23.18 -15.51 27.22
C VAL A 850 23.78 -14.30 26.51
N SER A 851 25.11 -14.14 26.51
CA SER A 851 25.80 -13.03 25.83
C SER A 851 25.67 -13.07 24.30
N GLU A 852 25.48 -14.26 23.71
CA GLU A 852 25.38 -14.43 22.25
C GLU A 852 23.95 -14.21 21.72
N LEU A 853 22.95 -14.17 22.62
CA LEU A 853 21.52 -14.10 22.26
C LEU A 853 21.20 -12.95 21.30
N VAL A 854 21.70 -11.75 21.62
CA VAL A 854 21.37 -10.53 20.87
C VAL A 854 21.94 -10.57 19.46
N GLU A 855 23.19 -11.02 19.31
CA GLU A 855 23.85 -11.12 18.00
C GLU A 855 23.11 -12.12 17.11
N ILE A 856 22.78 -13.29 17.66
CA ILE A 856 22.05 -14.35 16.95
C ILE A 856 20.70 -13.83 16.48
N VAL A 857 19.87 -13.29 17.40
CA VAL A 857 18.53 -12.79 17.07
C VAL A 857 18.58 -11.67 16.03
N ASN A 858 19.48 -10.70 16.16
CA ASN A 858 19.63 -9.61 15.18
C ASN A 858 20.06 -10.12 13.80
N SER A 859 20.98 -11.09 13.75
CA SER A 859 21.42 -11.68 12.48
C SER A 859 20.29 -12.41 11.75
N LEU A 860 19.39 -13.05 12.49
CA LEU A 860 18.22 -13.76 11.96
C LEU A 860 17.14 -12.76 11.49
N ILE A 861 16.84 -11.73 12.28
CA ILE A 861 15.87 -10.67 11.90
C ILE A 861 16.33 -9.94 10.63
N SER A 862 17.64 -9.67 10.51
CA SER A 862 18.23 -9.04 9.33
C SER A 862 18.49 -10.01 8.17
N GLN A 863 18.14 -11.30 8.32
CA GLN A 863 18.33 -12.36 7.33
C GLN A 863 19.79 -12.50 6.83
N LYS A 864 20.77 -12.09 7.64
CA LYS A 864 22.20 -12.26 7.34
C LYS A 864 22.61 -13.73 7.43
N LYS A 865 22.03 -14.45 8.39
CA LYS A 865 22.20 -15.89 8.61
C LYS A 865 20.84 -16.57 8.71
N SER A 866 20.82 -17.86 8.42
CA SER A 866 19.65 -18.73 8.57
C SER A 866 19.61 -19.35 9.97
N TRP A 867 18.46 -19.91 10.35
CA TRP A 867 18.38 -20.71 11.58
C TRP A 867 19.27 -21.96 11.51
N ASP A 868 19.34 -22.59 10.34
CA ASP A 868 20.13 -23.81 10.14
C ASP A 868 21.63 -23.58 10.27
N ASP A 869 22.12 -22.37 9.95
CA ASP A 869 23.52 -21.98 10.18
C ASP A 869 23.88 -22.11 11.67
N TYR A 870 22.93 -21.75 12.54
CA TYR A 870 23.11 -21.82 13.99
C TYR A 870 22.86 -23.23 14.54
N VAL A 871 21.90 -23.97 13.98
CA VAL A 871 21.74 -25.40 14.31
C VAL A 871 23.03 -26.16 13.96
N SER A 872 23.64 -25.86 12.82
CA SER A 872 24.92 -26.48 12.40
C SER A 872 26.08 -26.08 13.31
N LYS A 873 26.10 -24.84 13.80
CA LYS A 873 27.16 -24.32 14.69
C LYS A 873 27.08 -24.88 16.12
N TYR A 874 25.91 -24.89 16.74
CA TYR A 874 25.74 -25.23 18.16
C TYR A 874 25.24 -26.67 18.39
N GLY A 875 24.72 -27.33 17.36
CA GLY A 875 24.06 -28.62 17.48
C GLY A 875 22.65 -28.53 18.06
N LEU A 876 21.89 -29.63 17.93
CA LEU A 876 20.54 -29.73 18.43
C LEU A 876 20.51 -29.99 19.94
N PHE A 877 19.78 -29.15 20.67
CA PHE A 877 19.47 -29.37 22.07
C PHE A 877 18.23 -30.28 22.18
N THR A 878 18.41 -31.48 22.74
CA THR A 878 17.35 -32.47 22.91
C THR A 878 16.88 -32.62 24.36
N GLN A 879 17.79 -32.54 25.33
CA GLN A 879 17.48 -32.70 26.75
C GLN A 879 18.46 -31.96 27.64
N GLN A 880 18.02 -31.66 28.88
CA GLN A 880 18.88 -31.06 29.89
C GLN A 880 19.90 -32.07 30.40
N ILE A 881 21.13 -31.60 30.60
CA ILE A 881 22.17 -32.38 31.28
C ILE A 881 22.05 -32.09 32.78
N LEU A 882 21.23 -32.90 33.45
CA LEU A 882 21.13 -32.92 34.90
C LEU A 882 22.02 -34.05 35.41
N GLU A 883 23.35 -33.84 35.47
CA GLU A 883 24.19 -34.78 36.22
C GLU A 883 23.70 -34.84 37.67
N THR A 884 23.57 -36.08 38.17
CA THR A 884 23.09 -36.50 39.50
C THR A 884 23.93 -35.95 40.63
#